data_AF-A0A2W5ZZG9-F1
#
_entry.id   AF-A0A2W5ZZG9-F1
#
_cell.length_a   1.000
_cell.length_b   1.000
_cell.length_c   1.000
_cell.angle_alpha   90.00
_cell.angle_beta   90.00
_cell.angle_gamma   90.00
#
_symmetry.space_group_name_H-M   'P 1'
#
loop_
_entity.id
_entity.type
_entity.pdbx_description
1 polymer ?
#
loop_
_entity_poly.entity_id
_entity_poly.type
_entity_poly.pdbx_seq_one_letter_code
_entity_poly.pdbx_strand_id
1 'polypeptide(L)'
;ALRRWEAREKRIRVQRLTENFGIAENTNRALLAATGDFVACLDHDDLLAPFALYELARAAAEFPEADIFYSDEDRWSGKGKRHSPFFKPEWSPELLLAFMYIGHLSAYRRFLALELDGFREEFDLSQDYDFTLRATERARAIHHIPHVLYHWREHPKSGSMGGKPGARATNLAALAEAMRRRKLPAEIIEYPTANRARLRIARWPRVSVIIPTDSPTRAQICLRDLSRATKYPDLEIVLVTNSKLADTLKFLEAEGASVRLVPYDKPFNFSDKCNAGAEVSTGERLIFFNDDVETDRADWIQNVIEPLENPEVGAVSPKLLYETGKIQHAGLVMGVRGLAGTAFHQRPADATEHFNLAQSQRDVAALSAACLALRRDDFVRVGGFDSVNTPIAHSDIDLCFKLREIGLRCVYTPYATLRHAGHASIGEHEKKRKVRRRDKASIFLLKRWAAYTTHDPYFTDTMRDWLYTDSPTPIRMAGRNGSAAVDASPDLLFVSHDLSLSGAPMMLFHAAAWCKRQGMFVVVMAPEDGPLRGKYEAEGITLIIDPLVETEHESCAAFARNFDCVVANTIRSGAVVRAMKGEPVPLVWWLHEPGSVGEHYLREEPKLRAAMPLPDVLFAPSERTAAVYSPFTESPVKCLRNAIPDLRGEVAAVTKAAPHPLRFLLLASVEPRKGQDIFVQAVAQLPAPLQQSAHFEIAGRILDPDFWPTVAPIAAGIKNLSVTGALSHADALAKLNAADVVVCASRDEAMPTVTILEAMSLGKAIVTTAVGGALEVFTDGDNALLVRPEAPDALAAALRRLIEDPALARELGEKARQTYEKDFTIERLGSEFREWITEAIAGKRTRTT
;
A
#
# COMPACT_ATOMS: atom_id res chain seq x y z
N ALA A 1 4.96 -49.74 8.75
CA ALA A 1 5.08 -48.65 7.76
C ALA A 1 6.20 -47.67 8.13
N LEU A 2 6.17 -47.03 9.31
CA LEU A 2 7.14 -45.99 9.71
C LEU A 2 8.63 -46.38 9.61
N ARG A 3 9.03 -47.57 10.09
CA ARG A 3 10.41 -48.07 9.93
C ARG A 3 10.87 -48.20 8.46
N ARG A 4 9.94 -48.44 7.53
CA ARG A 4 10.27 -48.48 6.09
C ARG A 4 10.58 -47.08 5.56
N TRP A 5 9.93 -46.05 6.10
CA TRP A 5 10.19 -44.66 5.72
C TRP A 5 11.50 -44.15 6.32
N GLU A 6 11.77 -44.43 7.60
CA GLU A 6 13.05 -44.15 8.25
C GLU A 6 14.24 -44.80 7.50
N ALA A 7 14.08 -46.04 7.03
CA ALA A 7 15.11 -46.70 6.23
C ALA A 7 15.31 -46.11 4.82
N ARG A 8 14.30 -45.41 4.27
CA ARG A 8 14.33 -44.84 2.91
C ARG A 8 14.75 -43.37 2.89
N GLU A 9 14.49 -42.63 3.96
CA GLU A 9 14.72 -41.20 4.06
C GLU A 9 15.43 -40.89 5.39
N LYS A 10 16.72 -40.57 5.31
CA LYS A 10 17.59 -40.34 6.49
C LYS A 10 17.15 -39.15 7.35
N ARG A 11 16.34 -38.24 6.80
CA ARG A 11 15.76 -37.11 7.54
C ARG A 11 14.60 -37.52 8.44
N ILE A 12 13.97 -38.67 8.19
CA ILE A 12 12.90 -39.21 9.03
C ILE A 12 13.54 -40.01 10.17
N ARG A 13 13.22 -39.62 11.42
CA ARG A 13 13.64 -40.33 12.64
C ARG A 13 12.40 -40.82 13.37
N VAL A 14 12.38 -42.07 13.80
CA VAL A 14 11.23 -42.68 14.47
C VAL A 14 11.62 -43.14 15.86
N GLN A 15 11.07 -42.49 16.89
CA GLN A 15 11.20 -42.92 18.27
C GLN A 15 9.90 -43.60 18.72
N ARG A 16 10.00 -44.85 19.17
CA ARG A 16 8.86 -45.58 19.76
C ARG A 16 8.99 -45.60 21.27
N LEU A 17 7.97 -45.09 21.96
CA LEU A 17 7.89 -45.11 23.42
C LEU A 17 7.27 -46.44 23.90
N THR A 18 7.63 -46.85 25.12
CA THR A 18 7.17 -48.11 25.74
C THR A 18 5.72 -48.04 26.20
N GLU A 19 5.24 -46.85 26.51
CA GLU A 19 3.88 -46.52 26.94
C GLU A 19 3.50 -45.11 26.44
N ASN A 20 2.26 -44.69 26.71
CA ASN A 20 1.77 -43.37 26.34
C ASN A 20 1.90 -42.40 27.53
N PHE A 21 2.76 -41.39 27.41
CA PHE A 21 3.02 -40.41 28.47
C PHE A 21 2.20 -39.11 28.35
N GLY A 22 1.16 -39.08 27.51
CA GLY A 22 0.40 -37.84 27.25
C GLY A 22 0.98 -37.04 26.10
N ILE A 23 0.32 -35.93 25.73
CA ILE A 23 0.69 -35.17 24.53
C ILE A 23 1.98 -34.39 24.76
N ALA A 24 2.09 -33.70 25.90
CA ALA A 24 3.24 -32.87 26.24
C ALA A 24 4.54 -33.68 26.29
N GLU A 25 4.60 -34.75 27.08
CA GLU A 25 5.83 -35.54 27.27
C GLU A 25 6.24 -36.27 25.98
N ASN A 26 5.27 -36.81 25.21
CA ASN A 26 5.57 -37.41 23.91
C ASN A 26 6.17 -36.37 22.94
N THR A 27 5.68 -35.13 22.97
CA THR A 27 6.19 -34.02 22.16
C THR A 27 7.58 -33.56 22.61
N ASN A 28 7.84 -33.50 23.92
CA ASN A 28 9.14 -33.17 24.50
C ASN A 28 10.23 -34.15 24.08
N ARG A 29 9.94 -35.45 24.06
CA ARG A 29 10.90 -36.44 23.56
C ARG A 29 11.24 -36.24 22.09
N ALA A 30 10.26 -35.88 21.27
CA ALA A 30 10.49 -35.51 19.88
C ALA A 30 11.33 -34.23 19.75
N LEU A 31 11.07 -33.21 20.58
CA LEU A 31 11.86 -31.98 20.65
C LEU A 31 13.34 -32.25 20.96
N LEU A 32 13.63 -33.11 21.93
CA LEU A 32 15.00 -33.52 22.27
C LEU A 32 15.70 -34.23 21.11
N ALA A 33 14.97 -35.06 20.36
CA ALA A 33 15.48 -35.79 19.20
C ALA A 33 15.64 -34.93 17.93
N ALA A 34 14.94 -33.78 17.85
CA ALA A 34 15.00 -32.86 16.72
C ALA A 34 16.39 -32.22 16.59
N THR A 35 16.81 -31.92 15.36
CA THR A 35 18.15 -31.37 15.04
C THR A 35 18.14 -30.10 14.19
N GLY A 36 16.96 -29.62 13.78
CA GLY A 36 16.84 -28.36 13.05
C GLY A 36 16.98 -27.15 13.97
N ASP A 37 17.29 -25.99 13.38
CA ASP A 37 17.35 -24.70 14.08
C ASP A 37 15.95 -24.26 14.58
N PHE A 38 14.91 -24.71 13.88
CA PHE A 38 13.52 -24.52 14.22
C PHE A 38 12.81 -25.86 14.42
N VAL A 39 11.79 -25.86 15.27
CA VAL A 39 10.89 -26.99 15.55
C VAL A 39 9.45 -26.55 15.34
N ALA A 40 8.66 -27.38 14.67
CA ALA A 40 7.24 -27.17 14.46
C ALA A 40 6.49 -28.48 14.75
N CYS A 41 5.28 -28.37 15.27
CA CYS A 41 4.42 -29.53 15.49
C CYS A 41 3.57 -29.79 14.24
N LEU A 42 3.36 -31.07 13.94
CA LEU A 42 2.44 -31.51 12.90
C LEU A 42 1.66 -32.70 13.44
N ASP A 43 0.35 -32.55 13.52
CA ASP A 43 -0.51 -33.66 13.90
C ASP A 43 -0.48 -34.73 12.80
N HIS A 44 -0.32 -35.98 13.23
CA HIS A 44 -0.20 -37.15 12.34
C HIS A 44 -1.41 -37.32 11.41
N ASP A 45 -2.55 -36.75 11.81
CA ASP A 45 -3.83 -36.71 11.13
C ASP A 45 -4.09 -35.37 10.42
N ASP A 46 -3.08 -34.54 10.15
CA ASP A 46 -3.17 -33.31 9.34
C ASP A 46 -2.24 -33.28 8.12
N LEU A 47 -2.33 -32.22 7.31
CA LEU A 47 -1.54 -32.03 6.10
C LEU A 47 -0.87 -30.66 6.07
N LEU A 48 0.33 -30.60 5.52
CA LEU A 48 1.00 -29.35 5.16
C LEU A 48 0.76 -29.03 3.68
N ALA A 49 0.75 -27.75 3.34
CA ALA A 49 0.86 -27.33 1.95
C ALA A 49 2.21 -27.83 1.37
N PRO A 50 2.28 -28.22 0.09
CA PRO A 50 3.52 -28.75 -0.52
C PRO A 50 4.73 -27.81 -0.39
N PHE A 51 4.49 -26.50 -0.28
CA PHE A 51 5.50 -25.45 -0.17
C PHE A 51 5.68 -24.92 1.27
N ALA A 52 5.02 -25.51 2.28
CA ALA A 52 5.03 -24.99 3.65
C ALA A 52 6.43 -24.86 4.27
N LEU A 53 7.26 -25.90 4.14
CA LEU A 53 8.62 -25.87 4.69
C LEU A 53 9.55 -24.91 3.94
N TYR A 54 9.29 -24.68 2.64
CA TYR A 54 10.01 -23.68 1.86
C TYR A 54 9.67 -22.26 2.36
N GLU A 55 8.37 -21.96 2.54
CA GLU A 55 7.95 -20.64 3.04
C GLU A 55 8.48 -20.36 4.46
N LEU A 56 8.48 -21.37 5.34
CA LEU A 56 9.09 -21.24 6.66
C LEU A 56 10.60 -20.95 6.59
N ALA A 57 11.34 -21.68 5.74
CA ALA A 57 12.77 -21.45 5.57
C ALA A 57 13.07 -20.10 4.92
N ARG A 58 12.26 -19.68 3.94
CA ARG A 58 12.35 -18.36 3.30
C ARG A 58 12.11 -17.24 4.31
N ALA A 59 11.04 -17.33 5.10
CA ALA A 59 10.73 -16.36 6.15
C ALA A 59 11.81 -16.33 7.23
N ALA A 60 12.37 -17.47 7.64
CA ALA A 60 13.47 -17.52 8.61
C ALA A 60 14.77 -16.89 8.08
N ALA A 61 15.01 -16.92 6.77
CA ALA A 61 16.13 -16.25 6.13
C ALA A 61 15.89 -14.73 5.98
N GLU A 62 14.65 -14.33 5.71
CA GLU A 62 14.23 -12.93 5.57
C GLU A 62 14.16 -12.19 6.92
N PHE A 63 13.72 -12.89 7.97
CA PHE A 63 13.54 -12.37 9.34
C PHE A 63 14.40 -13.15 10.35
N PRO A 64 15.74 -13.02 10.30
CA PRO A 64 16.67 -13.78 11.14
C PRO A 64 16.58 -13.46 12.64
N GLU A 65 15.92 -12.38 13.03
CA GLU A 65 15.64 -12.00 14.41
C GLU A 65 14.43 -12.71 15.01
N ALA A 66 13.50 -13.21 14.18
CA ALA A 66 12.30 -13.87 14.65
C ALA A 66 12.62 -15.22 15.31
N ASP A 67 11.99 -15.47 16.45
CA ASP A 67 12.10 -16.71 17.21
C ASP A 67 10.88 -17.61 17.03
N ILE A 68 9.77 -17.03 16.59
CA ILE A 68 8.50 -17.72 16.36
C ILE A 68 7.97 -17.31 15.00
N PHE A 69 7.58 -18.30 14.20
CA PHE A 69 6.86 -18.13 12.95
C PHE A 69 5.51 -18.84 13.05
N TYR A 70 4.46 -18.26 12.50
CA TYR A 70 3.17 -18.95 12.36
C TYR A 70 2.53 -18.62 11.02
N SER A 71 1.72 -19.54 10.50
CA SER A 71 1.06 -19.38 9.20
C SER A 71 -0.45 -19.32 9.30
N ASP A 72 -1.11 -18.89 8.22
CA ASP A 72 -2.54 -19.15 8.06
C ASP A 72 -2.81 -20.67 7.92
N GLU A 73 -4.05 -21.06 8.19
CA GLU A 73 -4.50 -22.44 8.09
C GLU A 73 -5.91 -22.52 7.50
N ASP A 74 -6.32 -23.69 7.05
CA ASP A 74 -7.71 -23.95 6.64
C ASP A 74 -8.15 -25.34 7.11
N ARG A 75 -9.39 -25.70 6.78
CA ARG A 75 -9.93 -27.03 7.05
C ARG A 75 -9.94 -27.88 5.79
N TRP A 76 -9.66 -29.16 5.96
CA TRP A 76 -9.66 -30.16 4.90
C TRP A 76 -10.72 -31.21 5.14
N SER A 77 -11.76 -31.19 4.33
CA SER A 77 -12.79 -32.23 4.37
C SER A 77 -12.22 -33.59 3.96
N GLY A 78 -12.71 -34.68 4.56
CA GLY A 78 -12.35 -36.05 4.18
C GLY A 78 -12.63 -36.41 2.70
N LYS A 79 -13.29 -35.52 1.94
CA LYS A 79 -13.54 -35.61 0.49
C LYS A 79 -12.48 -34.90 -0.37
N GLY A 80 -11.37 -34.45 0.22
CA GLY A 80 -10.25 -33.85 -0.52
C GLY A 80 -10.41 -32.38 -0.86
N LYS A 81 -11.29 -31.64 -0.17
CA LYS A 81 -11.58 -30.22 -0.44
C LYS A 81 -11.25 -29.34 0.76
N ARG A 82 -10.50 -28.26 0.50
CA ARG A 82 -10.21 -27.15 1.42
C ARG A 82 -11.43 -26.24 1.62
N HIS A 83 -11.65 -25.76 2.84
CA HIS A 83 -12.70 -24.80 3.20
C HIS A 83 -12.39 -24.08 4.52
N SER A 84 -13.19 -23.07 4.87
CA SER A 84 -13.11 -22.35 6.15
C SER A 84 -11.70 -21.83 6.46
N PRO A 85 -11.10 -20.98 5.60
CA PRO A 85 -9.77 -20.46 5.85
C PRO A 85 -9.73 -19.62 7.12
N PHE A 86 -8.62 -19.73 7.84
CA PHE A 86 -8.26 -18.90 8.96
C PHE A 86 -7.08 -18.01 8.60
N PHE A 87 -7.40 -16.85 8.04
CA PHE A 87 -6.43 -15.77 7.85
C PHE A 87 -6.17 -15.08 9.19
N LYS A 88 -4.92 -15.05 9.62
CA LYS A 88 -4.53 -14.54 10.94
C LYS A 88 -3.99 -13.11 10.79
N PRO A 89 -4.11 -12.27 11.83
CA PRO A 89 -3.36 -11.03 11.88
C PRO A 89 -1.86 -11.33 12.05
N GLU A 90 -1.04 -10.31 11.90
CA GLU A 90 0.29 -10.26 12.52
C GLU A 90 0.17 -10.34 14.06
N TRP A 91 1.30 -10.29 14.76
CA TRP A 91 1.36 -10.59 16.19
C TRP A 91 0.41 -9.72 17.03
N SER A 92 -0.67 -10.34 17.54
CA SER A 92 -1.69 -9.73 18.40
C SER A 92 -1.70 -10.42 19.77
N PRO A 93 -0.89 -9.93 20.71
CA PRO A 93 -0.87 -10.42 22.09
C PRO A 93 -2.24 -10.38 22.78
N GLU A 94 -3.10 -9.40 22.52
CA GLU A 94 -4.42 -9.30 23.14
C GLU A 94 -5.36 -10.37 22.60
N LEU A 95 -5.26 -10.67 21.30
CA LEU A 95 -6.01 -11.77 20.70
C LEU A 95 -5.52 -13.13 21.21
N LEU A 96 -4.22 -13.29 21.47
CA LEU A 96 -3.69 -14.51 22.09
C LEU A 96 -4.28 -14.74 23.49
N LEU A 97 -4.57 -13.69 24.26
CA LEU A 97 -5.27 -13.84 25.55
C LEU A 97 -6.72 -14.30 25.39
N ALA A 98 -7.33 -14.07 24.24
CA ALA A 98 -8.67 -14.55 23.94
C ALA A 98 -8.67 -16.03 23.55
N PHE A 99 -7.74 -16.47 22.69
CA PHE A 99 -7.59 -17.88 22.31
C PHE A 99 -6.26 -18.14 21.57
N MET A 100 -5.91 -19.41 21.38
CA MET A 100 -4.70 -19.87 20.69
C MET A 100 -4.78 -19.65 19.16
N TYR A 101 -4.79 -18.39 18.72
CA TYR A 101 -5.05 -18.04 17.32
C TYR A 101 -3.90 -18.39 16.35
N ILE A 102 -2.64 -18.43 16.82
CA ILE A 102 -1.51 -18.76 15.95
C ILE A 102 -1.53 -20.23 15.50
N GLY A 103 -2.20 -21.10 16.27
CA GLY A 103 -2.63 -22.42 15.82
C GLY A 103 -1.48 -23.39 15.47
N HIS A 104 -1.77 -24.28 14.52
CA HIS A 104 -1.08 -25.56 14.37
C HIS A 104 0.34 -25.42 13.79
N LEU A 105 0.49 -24.79 12.63
CA LEU A 105 1.82 -24.57 12.04
C LEU A 105 2.48 -23.33 12.65
N SER A 106 2.88 -23.49 13.90
CA SER A 106 3.75 -22.57 14.63
C SER A 106 5.14 -23.20 14.74
N ALA A 107 6.16 -22.53 14.20
CA ALA A 107 7.55 -22.94 14.27
C ALA A 107 8.30 -22.07 15.28
N TYR A 108 9.04 -22.69 16.18
CA TYR A 108 9.78 -22.05 17.25
C TYR A 108 11.27 -22.31 17.06
N ARG A 109 12.13 -21.37 17.41
CA ARG A 109 13.55 -21.67 17.53
C ARG A 109 13.75 -22.78 18.54
N ARG A 110 14.55 -23.77 18.15
CA ARG A 110 14.78 -24.95 18.98
C ARG A 110 15.40 -24.58 20.32
N PHE A 111 16.34 -23.63 20.34
CA PHE A 111 16.95 -23.20 21.61
C PHE A 111 15.91 -22.59 22.56
N LEU A 112 14.97 -21.79 22.04
CA LEU A 112 13.91 -21.18 22.84
C LEU A 112 12.99 -22.25 23.43
N ALA A 113 12.62 -23.25 22.63
CA ALA A 113 11.80 -24.36 23.10
C ALA A 113 12.48 -25.17 24.21
N LEU A 114 13.80 -25.37 24.12
CA LEU A 114 14.58 -26.06 25.14
C LEU A 114 14.79 -25.22 26.40
N GLU A 115 15.03 -23.91 26.27
CA GLU A 115 15.16 -22.98 27.41
C GLU A 115 13.89 -22.94 28.26
N LEU A 116 12.73 -23.17 27.65
CA LEU A 116 11.42 -23.19 28.28
C LEU A 116 11.02 -24.56 28.84
N ASP A 117 11.93 -25.54 28.86
CA ASP A 117 11.67 -26.93 29.27
C ASP A 117 10.52 -27.60 28.50
N GLY A 118 10.26 -27.15 27.26
CA GLY A 118 9.24 -27.71 26.39
C GLY A 118 7.81 -27.55 26.89
N PHE A 119 6.97 -28.54 26.56
CA PHE A 119 5.54 -28.62 26.86
C PHE A 119 5.30 -29.21 28.25
N ARG A 120 4.25 -28.72 28.94
CA ARG A 120 3.96 -29.07 30.32
C ARG A 120 2.76 -30.02 30.41
N GLU A 121 2.93 -31.15 31.09
CA GLU A 121 1.92 -32.22 31.16
C GLU A 121 0.63 -31.82 31.89
N GLU A 122 0.71 -30.88 32.83
CA GLU A 122 -0.46 -30.38 33.56
C GLU A 122 -1.43 -29.58 32.66
N PHE A 123 -1.00 -29.23 31.43
CA PHE A 123 -1.80 -28.56 30.41
C PHE A 123 -2.14 -29.46 29.22
N ASP A 124 -2.00 -30.79 29.31
CA ASP A 124 -2.41 -31.70 28.24
C ASP A 124 -3.83 -31.35 27.72
N LEU A 125 -4.00 -31.34 26.39
CA LEU A 125 -5.14 -30.79 25.62
C LEU A 125 -5.10 -29.26 25.36
N SER A 126 -4.21 -28.52 26.00
CA SER A 126 -3.93 -27.09 25.76
C SER A 126 -2.46 -26.74 25.95
N GLN A 127 -1.59 -27.74 25.81
CA GLN A 127 -0.15 -27.65 26.04
C GLN A 127 0.52 -26.70 25.04
N ASP A 128 -0.02 -26.60 23.83
CA ASP A 128 0.34 -25.66 22.79
C ASP A 128 0.04 -24.22 23.20
N TYR A 129 -1.13 -23.96 23.79
CA TYR A 129 -1.51 -22.63 24.27
C TYR A 129 -0.62 -22.18 25.44
N ASP A 130 -0.40 -23.05 26.42
CA ASP A 130 0.54 -22.77 27.52
C ASP A 130 1.95 -22.47 27.00
N PHE A 131 2.48 -23.35 26.15
CA PHE A 131 3.82 -23.19 25.60
C PHE A 131 3.95 -21.90 24.80
N THR A 132 2.95 -21.56 24.00
CA THR A 132 2.93 -20.31 23.23
C THR A 132 2.91 -19.08 24.13
N LEU A 133 2.08 -19.07 25.18
CA LEU A 133 2.04 -17.97 26.15
C LEU A 133 3.41 -17.76 26.80
N ARG A 134 4.14 -18.82 27.13
CA ARG A 134 5.51 -18.76 27.67
C ARG A 134 6.55 -18.36 26.63
N ALA A 135 6.46 -18.90 25.41
CA ALA A 135 7.41 -18.63 24.33
C ALA A 135 7.37 -17.17 23.90
N THR A 136 6.16 -16.61 23.80
CA THR A 136 5.95 -15.20 23.42
C THR A 136 6.45 -14.22 24.50
N GLU A 137 6.55 -14.64 25.77
CA GLU A 137 7.16 -13.86 26.86
C GLU A 137 8.70 -13.77 26.76
N ARG A 138 9.33 -14.61 25.92
CA ARG A 138 10.79 -14.72 25.78
C ARG A 138 11.32 -14.44 24.37
N ALA A 139 10.46 -14.56 23.36
CA ALA A 139 10.82 -14.37 21.96
C ALA A 139 11.28 -12.94 21.68
N ARG A 140 12.32 -12.79 20.86
CA ARG A 140 12.82 -11.49 20.39
C ARG A 140 11.89 -10.86 19.36
N ALA A 141 11.36 -11.67 18.45
CA ALA A 141 10.39 -11.27 17.46
C ALA A 141 9.53 -12.48 17.04
N ILE A 142 8.32 -12.17 16.57
CA ILE A 142 7.30 -13.12 16.16
C ILE A 142 6.83 -12.69 14.78
N HIS A 143 6.81 -13.61 13.82
CA HIS A 143 6.50 -13.31 12.43
C HIS A 143 5.34 -14.16 11.90
N HIS A 144 4.40 -13.50 11.23
CA HIS A 144 3.28 -14.15 10.54
C HIS A 144 3.62 -14.38 9.07
N ILE A 145 3.40 -15.58 8.58
CA ILE A 145 3.48 -15.93 7.16
C ILE A 145 2.05 -15.97 6.61
N PRO A 146 1.60 -14.96 5.82
CA PRO A 146 0.21 -14.83 5.36
C PRO A 146 -0.10 -15.78 4.19
N HIS A 147 0.19 -17.07 4.38
CA HIS A 147 -0.09 -18.16 3.48
C HIS A 147 -0.76 -19.29 4.24
N VAL A 148 -1.75 -19.92 3.60
CA VAL A 148 -2.38 -21.14 4.12
C VAL A 148 -1.42 -22.30 3.94
N LEU A 149 -0.65 -22.61 4.98
CA LEU A 149 0.40 -23.63 4.95
C LEU A 149 0.02 -24.91 5.72
N TYR A 150 -1.08 -24.87 6.47
CA TYR A 150 -1.61 -26.00 7.24
C TYR A 150 -3.06 -26.29 6.88
N HIS A 151 -3.39 -27.57 6.81
CA HIS A 151 -4.73 -28.06 6.49
C HIS A 151 -5.21 -29.00 7.59
N TRP A 152 -6.11 -28.50 8.44
CA TRP A 152 -6.69 -29.25 9.57
C TRP A 152 -7.75 -30.22 9.05
N ARG A 153 -7.47 -31.53 9.09
CA ARG A 153 -8.35 -32.55 8.52
C ARG A 153 -9.55 -32.81 9.43
N GLU A 154 -10.72 -32.82 8.81
CA GLU A 154 -11.98 -33.14 9.48
C GLU A 154 -12.28 -34.65 9.41
N HIS A 155 -12.41 -35.28 10.58
CA HIS A 155 -12.86 -36.66 10.73
C HIS A 155 -13.49 -36.90 12.11
N PRO A 156 -14.25 -37.99 12.34
CA PRO A 156 -15.02 -38.19 13.57
C PRO A 156 -14.24 -38.16 14.89
N LYS A 157 -12.92 -38.40 14.85
CA LYS A 157 -12.03 -38.33 16.02
C LYS A 157 -11.24 -37.02 16.14
N SER A 158 -11.46 -36.07 15.23
CA SER A 158 -10.71 -34.80 15.17
C SER A 158 -11.31 -33.80 16.16
N GLY A 159 -10.47 -32.95 16.75
CA GLY A 159 -10.91 -31.80 17.54
C GLY A 159 -11.63 -30.72 16.71
N SER A 160 -11.57 -30.81 15.37
CA SER A 160 -12.17 -29.83 14.45
C SER A 160 -13.70 -29.77 14.49
N MET A 161 -14.34 -30.76 15.11
CA MET A 161 -15.79 -30.91 15.25
C MET A 161 -16.33 -30.49 16.63
N GLY A 162 -15.49 -30.02 17.55
CA GLY A 162 -15.87 -29.62 18.92
C GLY A 162 -14.90 -30.13 19.98
N GLY A 163 -14.57 -29.28 20.96
CA GLY A 163 -13.52 -29.54 21.95
C GLY A 163 -13.78 -30.78 22.83
N LYS A 164 -12.70 -31.43 23.28
CA LYS A 164 -12.77 -32.57 24.20
C LYS A 164 -13.19 -32.11 25.61
N PRO A 165 -14.00 -32.90 26.34
CA PRO A 165 -14.25 -32.66 27.77
C PRO A 165 -12.91 -32.55 28.52
N GLY A 166 -12.66 -31.43 29.20
CA GLY A 166 -11.40 -31.16 29.94
C GLY A 166 -10.47 -30.13 29.30
N ALA A 167 -10.45 -30.01 27.96
CA ALA A 167 -9.57 -29.05 27.25
C ALA A 167 -9.84 -27.60 27.66
N ARG A 168 -11.09 -27.28 28.01
CA ARG A 168 -11.47 -25.94 28.46
C ARG A 168 -10.82 -25.57 29.80
N ALA A 169 -10.77 -26.50 30.75
CA ALA A 169 -10.20 -26.24 32.07
C ALA A 169 -8.69 -25.97 32.00
N THR A 170 -7.96 -26.79 31.23
CA THR A 170 -6.52 -26.60 30.99
C THR A 170 -6.23 -25.30 30.22
N ASN A 171 -7.10 -24.94 29.27
CA ASN A 171 -6.99 -23.69 28.53
C ASN A 171 -7.12 -22.44 29.42
N LEU A 172 -8.13 -22.41 30.30
CA LEU A 172 -8.32 -21.32 31.26
C LEU A 172 -7.19 -21.27 32.31
N ALA A 173 -6.70 -22.43 32.75
CA ALA A 173 -5.57 -22.52 33.67
C ALA A 173 -4.26 -21.99 33.06
N ALA A 174 -3.99 -22.31 31.78
CA ALA A 174 -2.82 -21.81 31.06
C ALA A 174 -2.82 -20.28 30.98
N LEU A 175 -3.98 -19.69 30.67
CA LEU A 175 -4.17 -18.24 30.66
C LEU A 175 -3.98 -17.62 32.06
N ALA A 176 -4.59 -18.19 33.10
CA ALA A 176 -4.43 -17.72 34.47
C ALA A 176 -2.95 -17.70 34.90
N GLU A 177 -2.21 -18.76 34.56
CA GLU A 177 -0.79 -18.88 34.87
C GLU A 177 0.06 -17.87 34.08
N ALA A 178 -0.29 -17.59 32.82
CA ALA A 178 0.35 -16.54 32.02
C ALA A 178 0.15 -15.16 32.64
N MET A 179 -1.09 -14.83 33.04
CA MET A 179 -1.39 -13.57 33.72
C MET A 179 -0.58 -13.41 35.02
N ARG A 180 -0.40 -14.51 35.77
CA ARG A 180 0.44 -14.54 36.98
C ARG A 180 1.92 -14.28 36.66
N ARG A 181 2.49 -14.95 35.66
CA ARG A 181 3.90 -14.75 35.25
C ARG A 181 4.16 -13.33 34.75
N ARG A 182 3.21 -12.76 34.01
CA ARG A 182 3.25 -11.39 33.48
C ARG A 182 3.00 -10.31 34.56
N LYS A 183 2.64 -10.72 35.79
CA LYS A 183 2.31 -9.83 36.90
C LYS A 183 1.14 -8.87 36.56
N LEU A 184 0.16 -9.39 35.82
CA LEU A 184 -1.09 -8.70 35.47
C LEU A 184 -2.24 -9.43 36.17
N PRO A 185 -2.61 -9.06 37.41
CA PRO A 185 -3.67 -9.76 38.13
C PRO A 185 -4.99 -9.68 37.34
N ALA A 186 -5.58 -10.82 37.03
CA ALA A 186 -6.79 -10.90 36.22
C ALA A 186 -7.79 -11.91 36.78
N GLU A 187 -9.07 -11.65 36.59
CA GLU A 187 -10.13 -12.65 36.65
C GLU A 187 -10.26 -13.30 35.26
N ILE A 188 -10.16 -14.63 35.20
CA ILE A 188 -10.32 -15.36 33.94
C ILE A 188 -11.79 -15.72 33.78
N ILE A 189 -12.41 -15.18 32.73
CA ILE A 189 -13.81 -15.36 32.40
C ILE A 189 -13.93 -16.19 31.14
N GLU A 190 -14.72 -17.25 31.22
CA GLU A 190 -15.06 -18.10 30.09
C GLU A 190 -16.19 -17.46 29.26
N TYR A 191 -15.94 -17.26 27.97
CA TYR A 191 -16.96 -16.96 26.97
C TYR A 191 -17.17 -18.17 26.05
N PRO A 192 -18.31 -18.27 25.33
CA PRO A 192 -18.62 -19.45 24.50
C PRO A 192 -17.55 -19.80 23.46
N THR A 193 -16.84 -18.80 22.94
CA THR A 193 -15.88 -18.95 21.84
C THR A 193 -14.55 -18.24 22.10
N ALA A 194 -14.33 -17.71 23.30
CA ALA A 194 -13.13 -16.98 23.67
C ALA A 194 -12.90 -17.04 25.18
N ASN A 195 -11.73 -16.59 25.60
CA ASN A 195 -11.41 -16.25 26.98
C ASN A 195 -11.43 -14.73 27.15
N ARG A 196 -11.61 -14.29 28.39
CA ARG A 196 -11.31 -12.92 28.78
C ARG A 196 -10.44 -12.94 30.02
N ALA A 197 -9.27 -12.33 29.94
CA ALA A 197 -8.49 -11.98 31.12
C ALA A 197 -8.91 -10.57 31.57
N ARG A 198 -9.88 -10.49 32.48
CA ARG A 198 -10.38 -9.22 33.01
C ARG A 198 -9.39 -8.68 34.04
N LEU A 199 -8.63 -7.63 33.67
CA LEU A 199 -7.61 -7.06 34.55
C LEU A 199 -8.22 -6.48 35.83
N ARG A 200 -7.60 -6.76 36.97
CA ARG A 200 -8.02 -6.25 38.27
C ARG A 200 -7.41 -4.88 38.52
N ILE A 201 -8.26 -3.88 38.66
CA ILE A 201 -7.85 -2.54 39.05
C ILE A 201 -7.83 -2.45 40.57
N ALA A 202 -6.64 -2.30 41.17
CA ALA A 202 -6.48 -2.26 42.63
C ALA A 202 -7.18 -1.04 43.26
N ARG A 203 -7.09 0.10 42.59
CA ARG A 203 -7.79 1.36 42.92
C ARG A 203 -8.31 1.96 41.64
N TRP A 204 -9.62 2.17 41.55
CA TRP A 204 -10.23 2.85 40.42
C TRP A 204 -9.63 4.26 40.29
N PRO A 205 -8.91 4.57 39.18
CA PRO A 205 -8.31 5.89 38.99
C PRO A 205 -9.39 6.93 38.72
N ARG A 206 -9.09 8.21 38.96
CA ARG A 206 -9.97 9.28 38.49
C ARG A 206 -10.02 9.29 36.96
N VAL A 207 -11.23 9.39 36.40
CA VAL A 207 -11.46 9.43 34.95
C VAL A 207 -12.00 10.81 34.57
N SER A 208 -11.43 11.43 33.54
CA SER A 208 -11.99 12.63 32.91
C SER A 208 -12.58 12.28 31.55
N VAL A 209 -13.90 12.43 31.40
CA VAL A 209 -14.62 12.28 30.14
C VAL A 209 -14.72 13.64 29.46
N ILE A 210 -14.06 13.79 28.32
CA ILE A 210 -13.95 15.05 27.58
C ILE A 210 -14.92 15.02 26.40
N ILE A 211 -15.84 15.99 26.36
CA ILE A 211 -16.93 16.05 25.38
C ILE A 211 -16.83 17.36 24.58
N PRO A 212 -16.31 17.33 23.34
CA PRO A 212 -16.28 18.49 22.47
C PRO A 212 -17.65 18.68 21.78
N THR A 213 -18.29 19.84 21.97
CA THR A 213 -19.58 20.13 21.31
C THR A 213 -19.82 21.63 21.15
N ASP A 214 -20.62 22.03 20.16
CA ASP A 214 -21.25 23.35 20.07
C ASP A 214 -22.78 23.26 19.94
N SER A 215 -23.35 22.06 20.10
CA SER A 215 -24.79 21.84 19.98
C SER A 215 -25.45 21.86 21.37
N PRO A 216 -26.30 22.86 21.67
CA PRO A 216 -26.98 22.93 22.97
C PRO A 216 -27.81 21.68 23.26
N THR A 217 -28.50 21.16 22.24
CA THR A 217 -29.35 19.98 22.37
C THR A 217 -28.53 18.73 22.66
N ARG A 218 -27.43 18.49 21.93
CA ARG A 218 -26.58 17.31 22.15
C ARG A 218 -25.86 17.39 23.50
N ALA A 219 -25.36 18.57 23.87
CA ALA A 219 -24.74 18.78 25.18
C ALA A 219 -25.67 18.39 26.33
N GLN A 220 -26.92 18.88 26.34
CA GLN A 220 -27.89 18.58 27.40
C GLN A 220 -28.27 17.10 27.44
N ILE A 221 -28.51 16.48 26.29
CA ILE A 221 -28.84 15.05 26.19
C ILE A 221 -27.66 14.21 26.71
N CYS A 222 -26.46 14.46 26.20
CA CYS A 222 -25.26 13.73 26.57
C CYS A 222 -24.97 13.83 28.08
N LEU A 223 -25.03 15.03 28.68
CA LEU A 223 -24.80 15.20 30.12
C LEU A 223 -25.85 14.48 30.98
N ARG A 224 -27.12 14.54 30.57
CA ARG A 224 -28.22 13.83 31.25
C ARG A 224 -28.05 12.31 31.16
N ASP A 225 -27.69 11.81 29.99
CA ASP A 225 -27.63 10.37 29.76
C ASP A 225 -26.36 9.78 30.38
N LEU A 226 -25.21 10.46 30.26
CA LEU A 226 -23.95 10.03 30.86
C LEU A 226 -24.04 9.95 32.40
N SER A 227 -24.65 10.94 33.04
CA SER A 227 -24.85 10.96 34.50
C SER A 227 -25.75 9.83 35.00
N ARG A 228 -26.66 9.31 34.17
CA ARG A 228 -27.53 8.16 34.48
C ARG A 228 -26.89 6.82 34.12
N ALA A 229 -26.08 6.81 33.07
CA ALA A 229 -25.58 5.60 32.43
C ALA A 229 -24.30 5.05 33.05
N THR A 230 -23.65 5.74 34.00
CA THR A 230 -22.44 5.25 34.66
C THR A 230 -22.56 5.24 36.17
N LYS A 231 -21.92 4.23 36.80
CA LYS A 231 -21.72 4.15 38.25
C LYS A 231 -20.25 4.27 38.63
N TYR A 232 -19.44 4.85 37.76
CA TYR A 232 -18.02 4.99 38.00
C TYR A 232 -17.76 5.90 39.22
N PRO A 233 -16.94 5.47 40.19
CA PRO A 233 -16.88 6.11 41.51
C PRO A 233 -16.20 7.49 41.51
N ASP A 234 -15.21 7.72 40.65
CA ASP A 234 -14.41 8.95 40.62
C ASP A 234 -14.34 9.51 39.19
N LEU A 235 -15.41 10.20 38.80
CA LEU A 235 -15.65 10.69 37.44
C LEU A 235 -15.66 12.22 37.42
N GLU A 236 -14.96 12.79 36.45
CA GLU A 236 -15.05 14.19 36.01
C GLU A 236 -15.55 14.21 34.56
N ILE A 237 -16.48 15.11 34.24
CA ILE A 237 -16.98 15.35 32.89
C ILE A 237 -16.53 16.75 32.49
N VAL A 238 -15.83 16.87 31.36
CA VAL A 238 -15.29 18.13 30.85
C VAL A 238 -15.97 18.45 29.52
N LEU A 239 -16.90 19.40 29.52
CA LEU A 239 -17.61 19.84 28.32
C LEU A 239 -16.89 21.02 27.69
N VAL A 240 -16.39 20.86 26.45
CA VAL A 240 -15.66 21.92 25.73
C VAL A 240 -16.56 22.53 24.67
N THR A 241 -16.99 23.77 24.89
CA THR A 241 -18.02 24.44 24.08
C THR A 241 -17.85 25.95 24.05
N ASN A 242 -18.50 26.65 23.12
CA ASN A 242 -18.47 28.12 23.08
C ASN A 242 -19.00 28.77 24.38
N SER A 243 -18.49 29.96 24.69
CA SER A 243 -18.78 30.69 25.93
C SER A 243 -20.28 30.89 26.15
N LYS A 244 -21.03 31.17 25.07
CA LYS A 244 -22.48 31.38 25.14
C LYS A 244 -23.21 30.12 25.63
N LEU A 245 -22.88 28.95 25.10
CA LEU A 245 -23.48 27.69 25.54
C LEU A 245 -23.00 27.34 26.96
N ALA A 246 -21.71 27.52 27.25
CA ALA A 246 -21.18 27.32 28.60
C ALA A 246 -21.95 28.16 29.64
N ASP A 247 -22.21 29.44 29.37
CA ASP A 247 -22.98 30.32 30.26
C ASP A 247 -24.40 29.80 30.53
N THR A 248 -25.07 29.24 29.51
CA THR A 248 -26.42 28.66 29.69
C THR A 248 -26.42 27.36 30.47
N LEU A 249 -25.27 26.67 30.55
CA LEU A 249 -25.11 25.39 31.25
C LEU A 249 -24.44 25.53 32.62
N LYS A 250 -23.99 26.74 33.01
CA LYS A 250 -23.32 27.01 34.30
C LYS A 250 -24.07 26.50 35.53
N PHE A 251 -25.40 26.43 35.47
CA PHE A 251 -26.20 25.90 36.58
C PHE A 251 -25.84 24.44 36.91
N LEU A 252 -25.36 23.65 35.94
CA LEU A 252 -24.95 22.26 36.14
C LEU A 252 -23.70 22.14 37.02
N GLU A 253 -22.77 23.09 36.95
CA GLU A 253 -21.61 23.13 37.85
C GLU A 253 -22.04 23.44 39.29
N ALA A 254 -23.06 24.31 39.45
CA ALA A 254 -23.58 24.73 40.74
C ALA A 254 -24.44 23.66 41.45
N GLU A 255 -25.06 22.75 40.68
CA GLU A 255 -25.85 21.62 41.21
C GLU A 255 -24.97 20.47 41.75
N GLY A 256 -23.65 20.63 41.78
CA GLY A 256 -22.71 19.64 42.30
C GLY A 256 -22.52 18.44 41.36
N ALA A 257 -22.94 18.56 40.09
CA ALA A 257 -22.59 17.58 39.08
C ALA A 257 -21.07 17.63 38.87
N SER A 258 -20.43 16.49 38.64
CA SER A 258 -19.00 16.40 38.30
C SER A 258 -18.67 16.98 36.91
N VAL A 259 -19.38 18.03 36.48
CA VAL A 259 -19.28 18.66 35.17
C VAL A 259 -18.43 19.92 35.31
N ARG A 260 -17.49 20.08 34.38
CA ARG A 260 -16.66 21.27 34.21
C ARG A 260 -16.86 21.81 32.81
N LEU A 261 -17.20 23.09 32.72
CA LEU A 261 -17.44 23.76 31.45
C LEU A 261 -16.16 24.50 31.00
N VAL A 262 -15.74 24.26 29.77
CA VAL A 262 -14.53 24.85 29.19
C VAL A 262 -14.92 25.69 27.97
N PRO A 263 -14.90 27.03 28.10
CA PRO A 263 -15.16 27.93 26.99
C PRO A 263 -14.16 27.77 25.84
N TYR A 264 -14.66 27.69 24.61
CA TYR A 264 -13.89 27.60 23.36
C TYR A 264 -14.59 28.41 22.26
N ASP A 265 -14.12 29.63 22.01
CA ASP A 265 -14.77 30.57 21.05
C ASP A 265 -14.11 30.60 19.66
N LYS A 266 -13.13 29.73 19.40
CA LYS A 266 -12.55 29.56 18.06
C LYS A 266 -13.51 28.74 17.15
N PRO A 267 -13.32 28.73 15.82
CA PRO A 267 -14.06 27.82 14.94
C PRO A 267 -13.94 26.37 15.40
N PHE A 268 -15.03 25.59 15.21
CA PHE A 268 -15.06 24.19 15.63
C PHE A 268 -13.88 23.41 15.05
N ASN A 269 -13.06 22.88 15.96
CA ASN A 269 -11.92 22.04 15.69
C ASN A 269 -11.96 20.93 16.75
N PHE A 270 -12.27 19.71 16.33
CA PHE A 270 -12.44 18.57 17.23
C PHE A 270 -11.15 18.34 18.03
N SER A 271 -10.02 18.30 17.34
CA SER A 271 -8.70 18.07 17.93
C SER A 271 -8.31 19.16 18.93
N ASP A 272 -8.49 20.45 18.60
CA ASP A 272 -8.15 21.55 19.52
C ASP A 272 -9.07 21.56 20.74
N LYS A 273 -10.36 21.26 20.57
CA LYS A 273 -11.30 21.13 21.69
C LYS A 273 -10.94 19.97 22.61
N CYS A 274 -10.61 18.81 22.06
CA CYS A 274 -10.13 17.66 22.84
C CYS A 274 -8.86 18.00 23.62
N ASN A 275 -7.89 18.68 22.99
CA ASN A 275 -6.66 19.13 23.64
C ASN A 275 -6.95 20.12 24.79
N ALA A 276 -7.80 21.13 24.56
CA ALA A 276 -8.18 22.10 25.59
C ALA A 276 -8.90 21.44 26.79
N GLY A 277 -9.76 20.44 26.52
CA GLY A 277 -10.40 19.65 27.57
C GLY A 277 -9.41 18.79 28.36
N ALA A 278 -8.45 18.17 27.68
CA ALA A 278 -7.42 17.34 28.31
C ALA A 278 -6.47 18.17 29.19
N GLU A 279 -6.11 19.38 28.75
CA GLU A 279 -5.24 20.30 29.51
C GLU A 279 -5.81 20.57 30.91
N VAL A 280 -7.11 20.89 30.99
CA VAL A 280 -7.76 21.24 32.25
C VAL A 280 -8.27 20.04 33.06
N SER A 281 -8.38 18.87 32.43
CA SER A 281 -8.81 17.63 33.09
C SER A 281 -7.90 17.28 34.28
N THR A 282 -8.40 16.48 35.22
CA THR A 282 -7.63 16.08 36.42
C THR A 282 -7.53 14.55 36.60
N GLY A 283 -8.18 13.78 35.73
CA GLY A 283 -8.13 12.32 35.73
C GLY A 283 -6.79 11.75 35.28
N GLU A 284 -6.42 10.61 35.87
CA GLU A 284 -5.28 9.78 35.46
C GLU A 284 -5.59 9.03 34.16
N ARG A 285 -6.88 8.85 33.86
CA ARG A 285 -7.40 8.30 32.60
C ARG A 285 -8.24 9.37 31.91
N LEU A 286 -8.01 9.54 30.62
CA LEU A 286 -8.81 10.40 29.76
C LEU A 286 -9.73 9.54 28.90
N ILE A 287 -10.96 9.98 28.68
CA ILE A 287 -11.88 9.40 27.70
C ILE A 287 -12.36 10.53 26.80
N PHE A 288 -12.00 10.51 25.52
CA PHE A 288 -12.61 11.37 24.52
C PHE A 288 -13.94 10.76 24.10
N PHE A 289 -15.01 11.56 24.15
CA PHE A 289 -16.38 11.06 23.99
C PHE A 289 -17.21 12.05 23.17
N ASN A 290 -17.72 11.59 22.03
CA ASN A 290 -18.58 12.41 21.19
C ASN A 290 -19.92 12.69 21.87
N ASP A 291 -20.51 13.84 21.54
CA ASP A 291 -21.79 14.30 22.11
C ASP A 291 -23.03 13.50 21.64
N ASP A 292 -22.82 12.50 20.79
CA ASP A 292 -23.84 11.65 20.16
C ASP A 292 -23.58 10.16 20.32
N VAL A 293 -22.76 9.82 21.31
CA VAL A 293 -22.58 8.47 21.80
C VAL A 293 -23.47 8.25 23.02
N GLU A 294 -24.19 7.14 23.00
CA GLU A 294 -25.17 6.75 24.01
C GLU A 294 -24.85 5.36 24.55
N THR A 295 -25.22 5.11 25.81
CA THR A 295 -25.07 3.80 26.44
C THR A 295 -26.10 3.56 27.52
N ASP A 296 -26.52 2.30 27.66
CA ASP A 296 -27.40 1.82 28.72
C ASP A 296 -26.65 0.92 29.72
N ARG A 297 -25.33 0.77 29.58
CA ARG A 297 -24.49 -0.15 30.36
C ARG A 297 -23.72 0.57 31.45
N ALA A 298 -24.06 0.31 32.72
CA ALA A 298 -23.44 0.95 33.89
C ALA A 298 -21.93 0.74 34.05
N ASP A 299 -21.37 -0.30 33.43
CA ASP A 299 -19.98 -0.74 33.58
C ASP A 299 -19.08 -0.39 32.38
N TRP A 300 -19.56 0.44 31.45
CA TRP A 300 -18.84 0.72 30.20
C TRP A 300 -17.46 1.37 30.44
N ILE A 301 -17.34 2.31 31.39
CA ILE A 301 -16.08 2.97 31.73
C ILE A 301 -15.06 1.95 32.21
N GLN A 302 -15.47 1.09 33.14
CA GLN A 302 -14.64 0.03 33.70
C GLN A 302 -14.09 -0.88 32.59
N ASN A 303 -14.94 -1.27 31.64
CA ASN A 303 -14.56 -2.15 30.54
C ASN A 303 -13.62 -1.50 29.51
N VAL A 304 -13.63 -0.16 29.35
CA VAL A 304 -12.68 0.53 28.44
C VAL A 304 -11.38 0.94 29.14
N ILE A 305 -11.36 1.12 30.46
CA ILE A 305 -10.13 1.48 31.17
C ILE A 305 -9.36 0.26 31.70
N GLU A 306 -10.00 -0.88 31.97
CA GLU A 306 -9.28 -2.06 32.49
C GLU A 306 -8.13 -2.52 31.60
N PRO A 307 -8.18 -2.48 30.25
CA PRO A 307 -7.06 -2.94 29.43
C PRO A 307 -5.84 -2.01 29.56
N LEU A 308 -6.02 -0.76 30.01
CA LEU A 308 -4.94 0.20 30.25
C LEU A 308 -4.10 -0.12 31.50
N GLU A 309 -4.49 -1.11 32.31
CA GLU A 309 -3.63 -1.65 33.37
C GLU A 309 -2.46 -2.46 32.80
N ASN A 310 -2.56 -2.92 31.55
CA ASN A 310 -1.39 -3.36 30.81
C ASN A 310 -0.60 -2.12 30.31
N PRO A 311 0.64 -1.91 30.76
CA PRO A 311 1.44 -0.74 30.37
C PRO A 311 1.75 -0.69 28.86
N GLU A 312 1.68 -1.82 28.15
CA GLU A 312 1.89 -1.90 26.70
C GLU A 312 0.67 -1.52 25.87
N VAL A 313 -0.50 -1.30 26.49
CA VAL A 313 -1.72 -0.82 25.81
C VAL A 313 -1.81 0.69 25.94
N GLY A 314 -1.76 1.43 24.84
CA GLY A 314 -1.79 2.90 24.83
C GLY A 314 -3.17 3.51 24.75
N ALA A 315 -4.11 2.86 24.05
CA ALA A 315 -5.48 3.34 23.91
C ALA A 315 -6.49 2.20 23.73
N VAL A 316 -7.74 2.45 24.11
CA VAL A 316 -8.84 1.48 24.05
C VAL A 316 -10.10 2.13 23.53
N SER A 317 -10.82 1.47 22.61
CA SER A 317 -12.18 1.87 22.22
C SER A 317 -13.18 0.71 22.25
N PRO A 318 -14.45 1.01 22.57
CA PRO A 318 -15.51 0.02 22.64
C PRO A 318 -16.01 -0.40 21.26
N LYS A 319 -16.90 -1.40 21.25
CA LYS A 319 -17.81 -1.66 20.13
C LYS A 319 -18.80 -0.52 20.00
N LEU A 320 -18.93 0.05 18.80
CA LEU A 320 -19.97 1.02 18.48
C LEU A 320 -20.97 0.40 17.53
N LEU A 321 -22.25 0.58 17.84
CA LEU A 321 -23.37 0.17 17.02
C LEU A 321 -24.08 1.40 16.46
N TYR A 322 -24.59 1.26 15.25
CA TYR A 322 -25.65 2.14 14.77
C TYR A 322 -26.94 1.90 15.57
N GLU A 323 -27.89 2.84 15.47
CA GLU A 323 -29.25 2.67 16.00
C GLU A 323 -29.94 1.41 15.46
N THR A 324 -29.55 0.95 14.27
CA THR A 324 -30.04 -0.29 13.64
C THR A 324 -29.56 -1.57 14.34
N GLY A 325 -28.70 -1.48 15.35
CA GLY A 325 -28.08 -2.63 16.02
C GLY A 325 -26.95 -3.29 15.21
N LYS A 326 -26.56 -2.68 14.09
CA LYS A 326 -25.42 -3.13 13.28
C LYS A 326 -24.12 -2.48 13.75
N ILE A 327 -23.00 -3.18 13.54
CA ILE A 327 -21.66 -2.72 13.86
C ILE A 327 -21.32 -1.49 13.01
N GLN A 328 -20.97 -0.40 13.69
CA GLN A 328 -20.36 0.79 13.12
C GLN A 328 -18.85 0.82 13.37
N HIS A 329 -18.40 0.39 14.54
CA HIS A 329 -17.00 0.28 14.91
C HIS A 329 -16.71 -1.02 15.64
N ALA A 330 -15.81 -1.83 15.08
CA ALA A 330 -15.19 -2.94 15.76
C ALA A 330 -13.66 -2.91 15.59
N GLY A 331 -13.06 -1.72 15.55
CA GLY A 331 -11.68 -1.47 15.11
C GLY A 331 -11.64 -0.89 13.70
N LEU A 332 -10.74 0.09 13.47
CA LEU A 332 -10.51 0.65 12.15
C LEU A 332 -9.54 -0.23 11.34
N VAL A 333 -9.71 -0.20 10.02
CA VAL A 333 -8.93 -0.95 9.03
C VAL A 333 -8.24 0.03 8.11
N MET A 334 -6.92 -0.08 7.97
CA MET A 334 -6.11 0.77 7.07
C MET A 334 -6.07 0.17 5.65
N GLY A 335 -5.36 0.76 4.70
CA GLY A 335 -5.11 0.15 3.38
C GLY A 335 -6.35 -0.11 2.52
N VAL A 336 -7.45 0.59 2.77
CA VAL A 336 -8.70 0.50 1.98
C VAL A 336 -8.91 1.79 1.17
N ARG A 337 -9.88 1.81 0.25
CA ARG A 337 -10.25 3.05 -0.48
C ARG A 337 -10.69 4.11 0.53
N GLY A 338 -10.13 5.31 0.42
CA GLY A 338 -10.27 6.36 1.45
C GLY A 338 -9.24 6.28 2.59
N LEU A 339 -8.23 5.40 2.46
CA LEU A 339 -7.13 5.13 3.39
C LEU A 339 -7.52 4.37 4.66
N ALA A 340 -8.74 4.59 5.17
CA ALA A 340 -9.25 3.93 6.37
C ALA A 340 -10.74 3.60 6.24
N GLY A 341 -11.14 2.52 6.90
CA GLY A 341 -12.53 2.06 7.03
C GLY A 341 -12.73 1.33 8.34
N THR A 342 -13.82 0.56 8.46
CA THR A 342 -14.13 -0.17 9.69
C THR A 342 -14.21 -1.68 9.46
N ALA A 343 -13.58 -2.46 10.35
CA ALA A 343 -13.76 -3.91 10.40
C ALA A 343 -15.21 -4.28 10.74
N PHE A 344 -15.75 -5.28 10.04
CA PHE A 344 -17.11 -5.81 10.26
C PHE A 344 -18.24 -4.77 10.13
N HIS A 345 -18.03 -3.72 9.33
CA HIS A 345 -19.03 -2.69 9.10
C HIS A 345 -20.36 -3.29 8.60
N GLN A 346 -21.48 -2.78 9.12
CA GLN A 346 -22.85 -3.21 8.80
C GLN A 346 -23.21 -4.66 9.18
N ARG A 347 -22.30 -5.40 9.85
CA ARG A 347 -22.61 -6.73 10.39
C ARG A 347 -23.50 -6.66 11.64
N PRO A 348 -24.29 -7.70 11.96
CA PRO A 348 -25.01 -7.78 13.22
C PRO A 348 -24.09 -7.63 14.44
N ALA A 349 -24.59 -7.05 15.54
CA ALA A 349 -23.80 -6.83 16.76
C ALA A 349 -23.14 -8.11 17.34
N ASP A 350 -23.80 -9.25 17.15
CA ASP A 350 -23.41 -10.60 17.59
C ASP A 350 -22.70 -11.41 16.50
N ALA A 351 -22.26 -10.77 15.41
CA ALA A 351 -21.53 -11.44 14.33
C ALA A 351 -20.33 -12.24 14.86
N THR A 352 -20.30 -13.53 14.51
CA THR A 352 -19.27 -14.52 14.88
C THR A 352 -18.31 -14.82 13.73
N GLU A 353 -18.36 -13.99 12.68
CA GLU A 353 -17.53 -14.12 11.48
C GLU A 353 -16.05 -14.21 11.84
N HIS A 354 -15.34 -15.03 11.06
CA HIS A 354 -13.89 -15.15 11.10
C HIS A 354 -13.33 -15.30 12.52
N PHE A 355 -13.67 -16.40 13.19
CA PHE A 355 -13.16 -16.72 14.54
C PHE A 355 -13.56 -15.71 15.62
N ASN A 356 -14.76 -15.12 15.49
CA ASN A 356 -15.33 -14.21 16.49
C ASN A 356 -14.46 -12.98 16.76
N LEU A 357 -13.73 -12.46 15.77
CA LEU A 357 -12.89 -11.28 15.97
C LEU A 357 -13.70 -10.05 16.42
N ALA A 358 -14.94 -9.90 15.95
CA ALA A 358 -15.85 -8.84 16.39
C ALA A 358 -16.37 -9.03 17.84
N GLN A 359 -16.17 -10.21 18.44
CA GLN A 359 -16.55 -10.55 19.82
C GLN A 359 -15.34 -10.79 20.72
N SER A 360 -14.12 -10.53 20.22
CA SER A 360 -12.88 -10.73 20.96
C SER A 360 -12.16 -9.41 21.16
N GLN A 361 -11.62 -9.21 22.36
CA GLN A 361 -10.67 -8.12 22.59
C GLN A 361 -9.39 -8.41 21.79
N ARG A 362 -8.89 -7.42 21.07
CA ARG A 362 -7.74 -7.59 20.18
C ARG A 362 -7.04 -6.28 19.87
N ASP A 363 -5.78 -6.39 19.46
CA ASP A 363 -5.05 -5.29 18.87
C ASP A 363 -5.68 -4.88 17.53
N VAL A 364 -5.70 -3.58 17.27
CA VAL A 364 -6.20 -2.99 16.01
C VAL A 364 -5.30 -1.84 15.57
N ALA A 365 -5.34 -1.51 14.27
CA ALA A 365 -4.40 -0.56 13.71
C ALA A 365 -4.68 0.87 14.18
N ALA A 366 -5.97 1.21 14.28
CA ALA A 366 -6.47 2.45 14.82
C ALA A 366 -7.87 2.25 15.44
N LEU A 367 -8.29 3.23 16.24
CA LEU A 367 -9.53 3.23 17.01
C LEU A 367 -10.35 4.48 16.67
N SER A 368 -11.67 4.43 16.92
CA SER A 368 -12.54 5.60 16.75
C SER A 368 -12.51 6.54 17.96
N ALA A 369 -12.31 7.84 17.74
CA ALA A 369 -12.44 8.84 18.81
C ALA A 369 -13.88 9.17 19.22
N ALA A 370 -14.90 8.48 18.69
CA ALA A 370 -16.26 8.60 19.22
C ALA A 370 -16.33 8.18 20.70
N CYS A 371 -15.54 7.17 21.08
CA CYS A 371 -15.23 6.87 22.48
C CYS A 371 -13.84 6.25 22.53
N LEU A 372 -12.85 6.97 23.07
CA LEU A 372 -11.45 6.53 23.12
C LEU A 372 -10.84 6.83 24.49
N ALA A 373 -10.41 5.79 25.18
CA ALA A 373 -9.81 5.84 26.50
C ALA A 373 -8.29 5.65 26.44
N LEU A 374 -7.55 6.41 27.23
CA LEU A 374 -6.08 6.33 27.33
C LEU A 374 -5.56 6.93 28.64
N ARG A 375 -4.28 6.68 28.94
CA ARG A 375 -3.58 7.31 30.07
C ARG A 375 -3.26 8.77 29.72
N ARG A 376 -3.45 9.67 30.70
CA ARG A 376 -3.12 11.09 30.54
C ARG A 376 -1.65 11.28 30.13
N ASP A 377 -0.74 10.58 30.81
CA ASP A 377 0.70 10.70 30.58
C ASP A 377 1.09 10.30 29.16
N ASP A 378 0.47 9.26 28.60
CA ASP A 378 0.72 8.86 27.21
C ASP A 378 0.15 9.87 26.22
N PHE A 379 -1.03 10.43 26.48
CA PHE A 379 -1.60 11.50 25.64
C PHE A 379 -0.68 12.74 25.59
N VAL A 380 -0.17 13.16 26.75
CA VAL A 380 0.78 14.28 26.85
C VAL A 380 2.10 13.93 26.16
N ARG A 381 2.62 12.73 26.39
CA ARG A 381 3.88 12.23 25.81
C ARG A 381 3.88 12.24 24.27
N VAL A 382 2.74 11.94 23.64
CA VAL A 382 2.61 11.96 22.17
C VAL A 382 2.19 13.33 21.60
N GLY A 383 2.02 14.34 22.44
CA GLY A 383 1.65 15.70 22.03
C GLY A 383 0.17 15.88 21.69
N GLY A 384 -0.70 14.97 22.13
CA GLY A 384 -2.14 15.03 21.91
C GLY A 384 -2.59 14.96 20.45
N PHE A 385 -3.81 15.44 20.18
CA PHE A 385 -4.37 15.49 18.83
C PHE A 385 -3.70 16.58 17.98
N ASP A 386 -3.47 16.32 16.69
CA ASP A 386 -2.95 17.33 15.75
C ASP A 386 -4.09 18.22 15.24
N SER A 387 -4.26 19.38 15.87
CA SER A 387 -5.32 20.35 15.53
C SER A 387 -5.06 21.16 14.26
N VAL A 388 -3.87 21.05 13.67
CA VAL A 388 -3.52 21.76 12.43
C VAL A 388 -3.81 20.87 11.23
N ASN A 389 -3.30 19.64 11.24
CA ASN A 389 -3.34 18.74 10.08
C ASN A 389 -4.58 17.84 10.08
N THR A 390 -5.09 17.50 11.27
CA THR A 390 -6.29 16.66 11.45
C THR A 390 -7.31 17.36 12.36
N PRO A 391 -7.83 18.55 11.99
CA PRO A 391 -8.72 19.32 12.87
C PRO A 391 -10.08 18.65 13.09
N ILE A 392 -10.50 17.77 12.18
CA ILE A 392 -11.80 17.07 12.23
C ILE A 392 -11.60 15.61 11.82
N ALA A 393 -11.29 15.35 10.54
CA ALA A 393 -11.09 14.01 10.03
C ALA A 393 -9.73 13.42 10.43
N HIS A 394 -9.68 12.10 10.61
CA HIS A 394 -8.47 11.30 10.87
C HIS A 394 -7.66 11.67 12.12
N SER A 395 -8.23 12.48 13.03
CA SER A 395 -7.60 12.87 14.30
C SER A 395 -7.32 11.67 15.20
N ASP A 396 -8.24 10.71 15.20
CA ASP A 396 -8.17 9.45 15.92
C ASP A 396 -7.09 8.50 15.36
N ILE A 397 -6.99 8.43 14.03
CA ILE A 397 -5.95 7.65 13.32
C ILE A 397 -4.56 8.22 13.62
N ASP A 398 -4.36 9.54 13.51
CA ASP A 398 -3.08 10.19 13.83
C ASP A 398 -2.66 9.90 15.28
N LEU A 399 -3.58 10.04 16.24
CA LEU A 399 -3.30 9.74 17.65
C LEU A 399 -2.92 8.27 17.86
N CYS A 400 -3.64 7.33 17.23
CA CYS A 400 -3.31 5.90 17.30
C CYS A 400 -1.92 5.60 16.72
N PHE A 401 -1.57 6.24 15.60
CA PHE A 401 -0.25 6.06 14.98
C PHE A 401 0.88 6.65 15.82
N LYS A 402 0.68 7.81 16.46
CA LYS A 402 1.64 8.36 17.43
C LYS A 402 1.88 7.42 18.61
N LEU A 403 0.81 6.80 19.15
CA LEU A 403 0.93 5.81 20.23
C LEU A 403 1.69 4.56 19.77
N ARG A 404 1.44 4.10 18.55
CA ARG A 404 2.13 2.94 17.96
C ARG A 404 3.60 3.22 17.65
N GLU A 405 3.93 4.44 17.23
CA GLU A 405 5.32 4.88 16.98
C GLU A 405 6.20 4.78 18.24
N ILE A 406 5.62 5.03 19.42
CA ILE A 406 6.31 4.90 20.71
C ILE A 406 6.22 3.49 21.33
N GLY A 407 5.76 2.50 20.56
CA GLY A 407 5.69 1.09 20.96
C GLY A 407 4.43 0.68 21.74
N LEU A 408 3.41 1.53 21.85
CA LEU A 408 2.16 1.18 22.52
C LEU A 408 1.13 0.59 21.54
N ARG A 409 0.27 -0.30 22.04
CA ARG A 409 -0.76 -0.97 21.23
C ARG A 409 -2.13 -0.31 21.40
N CYS A 410 -2.92 -0.32 20.32
CA CYS A 410 -4.31 0.14 20.34
C CYS A 410 -5.23 -1.08 20.43
N VAL A 411 -6.13 -1.10 21.41
CA VAL A 411 -6.95 -2.27 21.73
C VAL A 411 -8.44 -1.99 21.52
N TYR A 412 -9.08 -2.83 20.73
CA TYR A 412 -10.52 -2.86 20.63
C TYR A 412 -11.10 -3.77 21.73
N THR A 413 -12.15 -3.33 22.43
CA THR A 413 -12.88 -4.17 23.39
C THR A 413 -14.37 -4.33 23.03
N PRO A 414 -14.88 -5.57 22.89
CA PRO A 414 -16.31 -5.82 22.68
C PRO A 414 -17.10 -5.78 24.00
N TYR A 415 -16.42 -5.73 25.15
CA TYR A 415 -17.03 -5.84 26.47
C TYR A 415 -17.67 -4.52 26.94
N ALA A 416 -17.38 -3.42 26.25
CA ALA A 416 -18.20 -2.21 26.25
C ALA A 416 -18.84 -2.07 24.86
N THR A 417 -20.16 -1.96 24.82
CA THR A 417 -20.92 -1.73 23.59
C THR A 417 -21.74 -0.46 23.77
N LEU A 418 -21.51 0.53 22.90
CA LEU A 418 -22.20 1.82 22.90
C LEU A 418 -22.95 1.99 21.58
N ARG A 419 -23.94 2.88 21.57
CA ARG A 419 -24.62 3.33 20.34
C ARG A 419 -24.04 4.67 19.93
N HIS A 420 -23.79 4.85 18.64
CA HIS A 420 -23.31 6.10 18.08
C HIS A 420 -24.14 6.40 16.84
N ALA A 421 -24.89 7.50 16.89
CA ALA A 421 -25.82 7.91 15.82
C ALA A 421 -25.11 8.34 14.53
N GLY A 422 -23.76 8.28 14.49
CA GLY A 422 -22.87 8.72 13.42
C GLY A 422 -23.48 8.67 12.02
N HIS A 423 -23.26 9.75 11.26
CA HIS A 423 -23.71 10.08 9.89
C HIS A 423 -24.85 11.11 9.73
N ALA A 424 -25.65 11.41 10.76
CA ALA A 424 -26.69 12.44 10.63
C ALA A 424 -26.13 13.88 10.52
N SER A 425 -25.05 14.21 11.24
CA SER A 425 -24.47 15.56 11.26
C SER A 425 -23.53 15.81 10.07
N ILE A 426 -22.66 14.86 9.71
CA ILE A 426 -21.68 15.00 8.63
C ILE A 426 -22.37 14.94 7.26
N GLY A 427 -23.27 13.98 7.04
CA GLY A 427 -24.00 13.83 5.77
C GLY A 427 -24.97 14.98 5.48
N GLU A 428 -25.61 15.57 6.50
CA GLU A 428 -26.43 16.77 6.30
C GLU A 428 -25.59 18.04 6.13
N HIS A 429 -24.48 18.20 6.86
CA HIS A 429 -23.61 19.37 6.69
C HIS A 429 -22.87 19.36 5.35
N GLU A 430 -22.49 18.19 4.83
CA GLU A 430 -21.93 18.06 3.48
C GLU A 430 -22.98 18.25 2.38
N LYS A 431 -24.20 17.72 2.55
CA LYS A 431 -25.31 17.99 1.62
C LYS A 431 -25.75 19.47 1.63
N LYS A 432 -25.59 20.18 2.76
CA LYS A 432 -25.93 21.61 2.91
C LYS A 432 -24.78 22.55 2.54
N ARG A 433 -23.52 22.07 2.50
CA ARG A 433 -22.37 22.87 2.04
C ARG A 433 -22.35 22.90 0.51
N LYS A 434 -22.85 24.01 -0.05
CA LYS A 434 -22.76 24.33 -1.50
C LYS A 434 -21.32 24.30 -2.05
N VAL A 435 -20.29 24.31 -1.18
CA VAL A 435 -18.87 24.24 -1.56
C VAL A 435 -18.23 23.01 -0.91
N ARG A 436 -17.90 22.02 -1.75
CA ARG A 436 -17.12 20.83 -1.38
C ARG A 436 -15.67 21.24 -1.06
N ARG A 437 -15.37 21.58 0.21
CA ARG A 437 -14.02 22.04 0.64
C ARG A 437 -12.99 20.90 0.53
N ARG A 438 -11.73 21.22 0.19
CA ARG A 438 -10.61 20.27 0.22
C ARG A 438 -10.22 19.98 1.68
N ASP A 439 -10.20 18.71 2.07
CA ASP A 439 -9.66 18.26 3.36
C ASP A 439 -8.27 17.65 3.10
N LYS A 440 -7.25 18.17 3.79
CA LYS A 440 -5.86 17.72 3.65
C LYS A 440 -5.47 16.65 4.67
N ALA A 441 -6.39 16.21 5.53
CA ALA A 441 -6.11 15.18 6.53
C ALA A 441 -5.61 13.86 5.91
N SER A 442 -6.24 13.39 4.81
CA SER A 442 -5.77 12.19 4.11
C SER A 442 -4.39 12.36 3.49
N ILE A 443 -4.08 13.56 2.98
CA ILE A 443 -2.74 13.88 2.46
C ILE A 443 -1.71 13.88 3.60
N PHE A 444 -2.06 14.46 4.75
CA PHE A 444 -1.21 14.43 5.93
C PHE A 444 -0.88 12.99 6.37
N LEU A 445 -1.88 12.10 6.41
CA LEU A 445 -1.64 10.68 6.70
C LEU A 445 -0.64 10.06 5.72
N LEU A 446 -0.76 10.35 4.41
CA LEU A 446 0.18 9.83 3.42
C LEU A 446 1.57 10.51 3.47
N LYS A 447 1.68 11.75 3.96
CA LYS A 447 2.97 12.45 4.16
C LYS A 447 3.71 11.92 5.36
N ARG A 448 3.02 11.72 6.49
CA ARG A 448 3.61 11.38 7.78
C ARG A 448 3.59 9.88 8.03
N TRP A 449 2.45 9.25 7.81
CA TRP A 449 2.11 7.91 8.28
C TRP A 449 1.87 6.91 7.14
N ALA A 450 2.51 7.11 5.98
CA ALA A 450 2.23 6.30 4.80
C ALA A 450 2.35 4.79 5.09
N ALA A 451 3.39 4.34 5.81
CA ALA A 451 3.57 2.93 6.11
C ALA A 451 2.44 2.37 6.99
N TYR A 452 1.98 3.13 7.99
CA TYR A 452 0.85 2.73 8.83
C TYR A 452 -0.50 2.81 8.10
N THR A 453 -0.61 3.71 7.13
CA THR A 453 -1.85 3.93 6.37
C THR A 453 -2.00 2.90 5.24
N THR A 454 -0.90 2.45 4.64
CA THR A 454 -0.91 1.50 3.54
C THR A 454 -0.83 0.04 3.98
N HIS A 455 -0.46 -0.22 5.24
CA HIS A 455 -0.32 -1.56 5.81
C HIS A 455 -1.09 -1.69 7.13
N ASP A 456 -1.94 -2.72 7.24
CA ASP A 456 -2.66 -3.03 8.47
C ASP A 456 -2.20 -4.38 9.03
N PRO A 457 -1.50 -4.39 10.19
CA PRO A 457 -1.00 -5.64 10.77
C PRO A 457 -2.11 -6.49 11.38
N TYR A 458 -3.26 -5.92 11.73
CA TYR A 458 -4.34 -6.62 12.44
C TYR A 458 -5.56 -6.94 11.56
N PHE A 459 -5.53 -6.46 10.32
CA PHE A 459 -6.48 -6.75 9.25
C PHE A 459 -5.72 -6.85 7.92
N THR A 460 -4.90 -7.89 7.82
CA THR A 460 -3.95 -8.14 6.72
C THR A 460 -4.61 -8.13 5.34
N ASP A 461 -3.83 -8.03 4.26
CA ASP A 461 -4.36 -8.02 2.89
C ASP A 461 -5.30 -9.21 2.60
N THR A 462 -4.97 -10.41 3.08
CA THR A 462 -5.80 -11.61 2.92
C THR A 462 -7.11 -11.50 3.70
N MET A 463 -7.06 -10.96 4.93
CA MET A 463 -8.27 -10.67 5.71
C MET A 463 -9.11 -9.58 5.04
N ARG A 464 -8.48 -8.52 4.52
CA ARG A 464 -9.13 -7.40 3.83
C ARG A 464 -9.91 -7.86 2.61
N ASP A 465 -9.24 -8.60 1.72
CA ASP A 465 -9.84 -9.13 0.50
C ASP A 465 -11.01 -10.09 0.79
N TRP A 466 -11.01 -10.74 1.95
CA TRP A 466 -12.02 -11.72 2.33
C TRP A 466 -13.19 -11.13 3.15
N LEU A 467 -12.91 -10.20 4.06
CA LEU A 467 -13.86 -9.73 5.08
C LEU A 467 -14.37 -8.31 4.84
N TYR A 468 -13.62 -7.47 4.11
CA TYR A 468 -13.97 -6.07 3.93
C TYR A 468 -15.01 -5.89 2.81
N THR A 469 -16.25 -5.55 3.19
CA THR A 469 -17.38 -5.51 2.25
C THR A 469 -17.71 -4.14 1.68
N ASP A 470 -17.22 -3.06 2.28
CA ASP A 470 -17.50 -1.71 1.78
C ASP A 470 -16.80 -1.43 0.45
N SER A 471 -15.71 -2.15 0.19
CA SER A 471 -14.95 -2.05 -1.05
C SER A 471 -14.35 -3.40 -1.43
N PRO A 472 -15.16 -4.33 -1.98
CA PRO A 472 -14.79 -5.73 -2.12
C PRO A 472 -13.74 -6.00 -3.20
N THR A 473 -13.52 -5.06 -4.12
CA THR A 473 -12.44 -5.17 -5.11
C THR A 473 -11.10 -4.95 -4.42
N PRO A 474 -10.15 -5.90 -4.47
CA PRO A 474 -8.84 -5.74 -3.85
C PRO A 474 -8.13 -4.45 -4.26
N ILE A 475 -7.48 -3.82 -3.30
CA ILE A 475 -6.61 -2.66 -3.48
C ILE A 475 -5.28 -2.99 -2.80
N ARG A 476 -4.18 -2.52 -3.38
CA ARG A 476 -2.84 -2.63 -2.78
C ARG A 476 -2.22 -1.26 -2.68
N MET A 477 -1.50 -1.02 -1.60
CA MET A 477 -0.82 0.26 -1.39
C MET A 477 0.58 -0.01 -0.86
N ALA A 478 1.50 0.91 -1.16
CA ALA A 478 2.83 0.90 -0.59
C ALA A 478 3.27 2.34 -0.31
N GLY A 479 3.82 2.57 0.88
CA GLY A 479 4.29 3.88 1.29
C GLY A 479 5.31 3.76 2.42
N ARG A 480 6.14 4.79 2.58
CA ARG A 480 7.10 4.92 3.68
C ARG A 480 6.77 6.17 4.50
N ASN A 481 6.87 6.06 5.82
CA ASN A 481 6.65 7.21 6.70
C ASN A 481 7.64 8.34 6.37
N GLY A 482 7.16 9.57 6.47
CA GLY A 482 7.92 10.79 6.23
C GLY A 482 8.03 11.67 7.47
N SER A 483 8.77 12.77 7.37
CA SER A 483 9.18 13.63 8.50
C SER A 483 8.09 14.58 9.03
N ALA A 484 6.81 14.27 8.84
CA ALA A 484 5.65 15.03 9.33
C ALA A 484 5.46 16.48 8.83
N ALA A 485 6.47 17.14 8.26
CA ALA A 485 6.33 18.52 7.81
C ALA A 485 5.43 18.60 6.56
N VAL A 486 4.21 19.09 6.74
CA VAL A 486 3.39 19.60 5.64
C VAL A 486 4.02 20.92 5.21
N ASP A 487 5.00 20.86 4.31
CA ASP A 487 5.48 22.06 3.66
C ASP A 487 4.42 22.61 2.68
N ALA A 488 4.61 23.86 2.25
CA ALA A 488 3.69 24.52 1.32
C ALA A 488 3.83 24.02 -0.14
N SER A 489 4.58 22.93 -0.37
CA SER A 489 4.75 22.38 -1.71
C SER A 489 3.44 21.78 -2.23
N PRO A 490 3.20 21.79 -3.56
CA PRO A 490 2.01 21.18 -4.12
C PRO A 490 1.94 19.67 -3.90
N ASP A 491 0.74 19.18 -3.60
CA ASP A 491 0.42 17.76 -3.55
C ASP A 491 -0.04 17.26 -4.91
N LEU A 492 0.70 16.34 -5.52
CA LEU A 492 0.44 15.82 -6.86
C LEU A 492 -0.03 14.36 -6.82
N LEU A 493 -1.10 14.06 -7.54
CA LEU A 493 -1.53 12.70 -7.86
C LEU A 493 -1.24 12.41 -9.32
N PHE A 494 -0.35 11.47 -9.59
CA PHE A 494 -0.13 10.93 -10.93
C PHE A 494 -0.94 9.64 -11.10
N VAL A 495 -1.57 9.49 -12.27
CA VAL A 495 -2.34 8.30 -12.62
C VAL A 495 -1.77 7.69 -13.89
N SER A 496 -1.22 6.48 -13.78
CA SER A 496 -0.69 5.70 -14.90
C SER A 496 -1.67 4.61 -15.29
N HIS A 497 -1.74 4.26 -16.58
CA HIS A 497 -2.59 3.16 -17.08
C HIS A 497 -2.01 1.76 -16.75
N ASP A 498 -0.69 1.66 -16.54
CA ASP A 498 -0.01 0.46 -16.03
C ASP A 498 1.33 0.84 -15.37
N LEU A 499 2.04 -0.16 -14.84
CA LEU A 499 3.37 -0.04 -14.24
C LEU A 499 4.45 -0.83 -15.00
N SER A 500 4.30 -0.92 -16.33
CA SER A 500 5.28 -1.56 -17.22
C SER A 500 6.52 -0.68 -17.44
N LEU A 501 7.63 -1.27 -17.93
CA LEU A 501 8.82 -0.52 -18.35
C LEU A 501 8.69 0.07 -19.77
N SER A 502 7.47 0.42 -20.19
CA SER A 502 7.22 1.04 -21.50
C SER A 502 7.44 2.57 -21.43
N GLY A 503 7.44 3.23 -22.60
CA GLY A 503 7.82 4.64 -22.70
C GLY A 503 6.98 5.59 -21.84
N ALA A 504 5.65 5.51 -21.93
CA ALA A 504 4.77 6.45 -21.24
C ALA A 504 4.76 6.32 -19.70
N PRO A 505 4.69 5.10 -19.11
CA PRO A 505 4.87 4.92 -17.66
C PRO A 505 6.26 5.35 -17.17
N MET A 506 7.32 5.12 -17.96
CA MET A 506 8.68 5.61 -17.62
C MET A 506 8.76 7.14 -17.61
N MET A 507 8.09 7.84 -18.54
CA MET A 507 8.05 9.31 -18.54
C MET A 507 7.34 9.86 -17.32
N LEU A 508 6.21 9.25 -16.93
CA LEU A 508 5.53 9.59 -15.68
C LEU A 508 6.43 9.35 -14.47
N PHE A 509 7.16 8.21 -14.43
CA PHE A 509 8.11 7.93 -13.36
C PHE A 509 9.17 9.03 -13.23
N HIS A 510 9.79 9.44 -14.34
CA HIS A 510 10.82 10.48 -14.30
C HIS A 510 10.27 11.83 -13.82
N ALA A 511 9.08 12.23 -14.29
CA ALA A 511 8.43 13.45 -13.82
C ALA A 511 8.07 13.38 -12.32
N ALA A 512 7.50 12.26 -11.87
CA ALA A 512 7.15 12.02 -10.47
C ALA A 512 8.38 12.02 -9.55
N ALA A 513 9.45 11.32 -9.95
CA ALA A 513 10.73 11.27 -9.23
C ALA A 513 11.38 12.66 -9.16
N TRP A 514 11.38 13.41 -10.26
CA TRP A 514 11.90 14.78 -10.25
C TRP A 514 11.10 15.68 -9.30
N CYS A 515 9.77 15.65 -9.36
CA CYS A 515 8.91 16.43 -8.47
C CYS A 515 9.19 16.11 -6.99
N LYS A 516 9.31 14.82 -6.67
CA LYS A 516 9.67 14.34 -5.32
C LYS A 516 11.01 14.90 -4.85
N ARG A 517 12.04 14.87 -5.71
CA ARG A 517 13.38 15.42 -5.41
C ARG A 517 13.40 16.94 -5.26
N GLN A 518 12.43 17.64 -5.85
CA GLN A 518 12.21 19.09 -5.64
C GLN A 518 11.40 19.41 -4.37
N GLY A 519 11.08 18.40 -3.55
CA GLY A 519 10.34 18.56 -2.31
C GLY A 519 8.81 18.51 -2.46
N MET A 520 8.28 18.30 -3.67
CA MET A 520 6.83 18.16 -3.86
C MET A 520 6.36 16.82 -3.30
N PHE A 521 5.12 16.78 -2.83
CA PHE A 521 4.51 15.53 -2.41
C PHE A 521 3.86 14.82 -3.59
N VAL A 522 4.19 13.54 -3.77
CA VAL A 522 3.82 12.77 -4.96
C VAL A 522 3.24 11.43 -4.54
N VAL A 523 2.06 11.13 -5.09
CA VAL A 523 1.42 9.81 -5.04
C VAL A 523 1.21 9.34 -6.48
N VAL A 524 1.44 8.05 -6.73
CA VAL A 524 1.19 7.41 -8.02
C VAL A 524 0.10 6.37 -7.86
N MET A 525 -0.87 6.37 -8.77
CA MET A 525 -1.94 5.41 -8.82
C MET A 525 -1.99 4.69 -10.18
N ALA A 526 -2.26 3.39 -10.17
CA ALA A 526 -2.40 2.58 -11.39
C ALA A 526 -3.46 1.47 -11.19
N PRO A 527 -4.09 0.97 -12.27
CA PRO A 527 -5.05 -0.13 -12.16
C PRO A 527 -4.39 -1.49 -11.91
N GLU A 528 -3.14 -1.65 -12.37
CA GLU A 528 -2.40 -2.91 -12.32
C GLU A 528 -0.98 -2.69 -11.80
N ASP A 529 -0.46 -3.72 -11.12
CA ASP A 529 0.90 -3.74 -10.62
C ASP A 529 1.91 -4.02 -11.75
N GLY A 530 3.19 -3.77 -11.50
CA GLY A 530 4.22 -4.00 -12.51
C GLY A 530 5.64 -3.71 -12.06
N PRO A 531 6.63 -3.97 -12.93
CA PRO A 531 8.05 -3.84 -12.60
C PRO A 531 8.48 -2.43 -12.18
N LEU A 532 7.72 -1.38 -12.53
CA LEU A 532 8.00 -0.02 -12.07
C LEU A 532 7.80 0.19 -10.56
N ARG A 533 7.04 -0.68 -9.88
CA ARG A 533 6.85 -0.61 -8.43
C ARG A 533 8.17 -0.41 -7.68
N GLY A 534 9.17 -1.24 -7.97
CA GLY A 534 10.47 -1.19 -7.29
C GLY A 534 11.19 0.15 -7.46
N LYS A 535 11.01 0.82 -8.62
CA LYS A 535 11.57 2.16 -8.85
C LYS A 535 10.84 3.23 -8.05
N TYR A 536 9.50 3.21 -7.98
CA TYR A 536 8.73 4.14 -7.15
C TYR A 536 9.04 3.97 -5.66
N GLU A 537 9.10 2.74 -5.17
CA GLU A 537 9.43 2.44 -3.78
C GLU A 537 10.86 2.87 -3.42
N ALA A 538 11.82 2.73 -4.34
CA ALA A 538 13.19 3.22 -4.17
C ALA A 538 13.26 4.75 -4.04
N GLU A 539 12.45 5.50 -4.80
CA GLU A 539 12.31 6.95 -4.67
C GLU A 539 11.47 7.38 -3.45
N GLY A 540 10.90 6.42 -2.70
CA GLY A 540 10.00 6.71 -1.58
C GLY A 540 8.69 7.39 -2.01
N ILE A 541 8.21 7.08 -3.21
CA ILE A 541 6.92 7.55 -3.73
C ILE A 541 5.84 6.56 -3.32
N THR A 542 4.76 7.07 -2.73
CA THR A 542 3.60 6.26 -2.35
C THR A 542 2.88 5.76 -3.61
N LEU A 543 2.62 4.45 -3.66
CA LEU A 543 2.00 3.76 -4.77
C LEU A 543 0.65 3.17 -4.37
N ILE A 544 -0.37 3.35 -5.19
CA ILE A 544 -1.72 2.77 -5.01
C ILE A 544 -2.09 1.99 -6.26
N ILE A 545 -2.33 0.69 -6.10
CA ILE A 545 -2.84 -0.20 -7.15
C ILE A 545 -4.32 -0.42 -6.91
N ASP A 546 -5.16 0.26 -7.70
CA ASP A 546 -6.61 0.20 -7.60
C ASP A 546 -7.24 -0.12 -8.96
N PRO A 547 -7.77 -1.35 -9.16
CA PRO A 547 -8.42 -1.74 -10.41
C PRO A 547 -9.62 -0.88 -10.81
N LEU A 548 -10.20 -0.10 -9.89
CA LEU A 548 -11.37 0.73 -10.18
C LEU A 548 -11.02 2.07 -10.85
N VAL A 549 -9.74 2.42 -10.95
CA VAL A 549 -9.26 3.72 -11.46
C VAL A 549 -9.69 3.99 -12.89
N GLU A 550 -9.74 2.94 -13.72
CA GLU A 550 -10.17 3.04 -15.12
C GLU A 550 -11.68 2.83 -15.32
N THR A 551 -12.47 2.72 -14.24
CA THR A 551 -13.90 2.37 -14.31
C THR A 551 -14.86 3.55 -14.09
N GLU A 552 -14.33 4.77 -13.96
CA GLU A 552 -15.09 5.98 -13.59
C GLU A 552 -15.73 5.89 -12.19
N HIS A 553 -15.23 5.01 -11.32
CA HIS A 553 -15.74 4.82 -9.98
C HIS A 553 -15.55 6.08 -9.12
N GLU A 554 -16.54 6.43 -8.31
CA GLU A 554 -16.56 7.68 -7.53
C GLU A 554 -15.41 7.81 -6.53
N SER A 555 -14.88 6.67 -6.05
CA SER A 555 -13.75 6.65 -5.11
C SER A 555 -12.49 7.30 -5.69
N CYS A 556 -12.27 7.20 -7.01
CA CYS A 556 -11.12 7.80 -7.67
C CYS A 556 -11.19 9.33 -7.55
N ALA A 557 -12.32 9.92 -7.94
CA ALA A 557 -12.53 11.36 -7.85
C ALA A 557 -12.56 11.84 -6.38
N ALA A 558 -13.19 11.06 -5.49
CA ALA A 558 -13.26 11.37 -4.06
C ALA A 558 -11.88 11.38 -3.39
N PHE A 559 -10.95 10.53 -3.81
CA PHE A 559 -9.57 10.55 -3.32
C PHE A 559 -8.75 11.68 -3.97
N ALA A 560 -8.84 11.80 -5.30
CA ALA A 560 -8.10 12.78 -6.09
C ALA A 560 -8.41 14.23 -5.71
N ARG A 561 -9.62 14.51 -5.19
CA ARG A 561 -10.04 15.86 -4.74
C ARG A 561 -9.14 16.48 -3.66
N ASN A 562 -8.39 15.66 -2.92
CA ASN A 562 -7.57 16.09 -1.80
C ASN A 562 -6.20 16.64 -2.25
N PHE A 563 -5.82 16.38 -3.50
CA PHE A 563 -4.57 16.85 -4.09
C PHE A 563 -4.70 18.28 -4.63
N ASP A 564 -3.55 18.89 -4.91
CA ASP A 564 -3.49 20.20 -5.55
C ASP A 564 -3.57 20.12 -7.05
N CYS A 565 -3.10 19.02 -7.66
CA CYS A 565 -3.26 18.72 -9.07
C CYS A 565 -3.27 17.21 -9.34
N VAL A 566 -4.03 16.80 -10.36
CA VAL A 566 -4.09 15.41 -10.84
C VAL A 566 -3.55 15.35 -12.26
N VAL A 567 -2.65 14.40 -12.51
CA VAL A 567 -2.01 14.17 -13.81
C VAL A 567 -2.41 12.79 -14.31
N ALA A 568 -3.32 12.74 -15.29
CA ALA A 568 -3.72 11.53 -15.97
C ALA A 568 -2.77 11.27 -17.15
N ASN A 569 -2.21 10.06 -17.25
CA ASN A 569 -1.17 9.74 -18.23
C ASN A 569 -1.70 8.78 -19.29
N THR A 570 -1.41 9.09 -20.56
CA THR A 570 -1.87 8.43 -21.79
C THR A 570 -3.36 8.60 -22.09
N ILE A 571 -3.72 8.35 -23.34
CA ILE A 571 -5.10 8.35 -23.81
C ILE A 571 -5.98 7.34 -23.05
N ARG A 572 -5.40 6.26 -22.52
CA ARG A 572 -6.12 5.23 -21.75
C ARG A 572 -6.72 5.75 -20.44
N SER A 573 -6.14 6.80 -19.85
CA SER A 573 -6.69 7.43 -18.64
C SER A 573 -7.92 8.31 -18.91
N GLY A 574 -8.57 8.23 -20.08
CA GLY A 574 -9.80 8.97 -20.38
C GLY A 574 -10.93 8.72 -19.37
N ALA A 575 -11.00 7.55 -18.73
CA ALA A 575 -11.95 7.29 -17.64
C ALA A 575 -11.68 8.16 -16.41
N VAL A 576 -10.41 8.32 -16.02
CA VAL A 576 -10.00 9.21 -14.92
C VAL A 576 -10.40 10.65 -15.23
N VAL A 577 -10.17 11.09 -16.47
CA VAL A 577 -10.52 12.44 -16.93
C VAL A 577 -12.03 12.69 -16.83
N ARG A 578 -12.85 11.71 -17.21
CA ARG A 578 -14.32 11.80 -17.05
C ARG A 578 -14.76 11.78 -15.59
N ALA A 579 -14.15 10.95 -14.76
CA ALA A 579 -14.43 10.87 -13.32
C ALA A 579 -14.17 12.19 -12.59
N MET A 580 -13.17 12.95 -13.05
CA MET A 580 -12.78 14.25 -12.48
C MET A 580 -13.68 15.41 -12.93
N LYS A 581 -14.69 15.16 -13.78
CA LYS A 581 -15.58 16.21 -14.29
C LYS A 581 -16.29 16.94 -13.14
N GLY A 582 -16.06 18.26 -13.07
CA GLY A 582 -16.70 19.14 -12.07
C GLY A 582 -16.01 19.15 -10.70
N GLU A 583 -14.92 18.40 -10.52
CA GLU A 583 -14.13 18.49 -9.30
C GLU A 583 -13.30 19.80 -9.27
N PRO A 584 -13.07 20.38 -8.08
CA PRO A 584 -12.41 21.68 -7.93
C PRO A 584 -10.87 21.59 -8.06
N VAL A 585 -10.34 20.46 -8.52
CA VAL A 585 -8.89 20.19 -8.63
C VAL A 585 -8.48 20.32 -10.10
N PRO A 586 -7.39 21.05 -10.41
CA PRO A 586 -6.88 21.12 -11.77
C PRO A 586 -6.48 19.74 -12.28
N LEU A 587 -6.93 19.43 -13.48
CA LEU A 587 -6.65 18.18 -14.17
C LEU A 587 -5.72 18.43 -15.35
N VAL A 588 -4.61 17.71 -15.38
CA VAL A 588 -3.70 17.63 -16.53
C VAL A 588 -3.85 16.29 -17.20
N TRP A 589 -3.94 16.29 -18.53
CA TRP A 589 -3.93 15.06 -19.32
C TRP A 589 -2.69 14.99 -20.21
N TRP A 590 -1.77 14.08 -19.89
CA TRP A 590 -0.53 13.88 -20.62
C TRP A 590 -0.67 12.77 -21.65
N LEU A 591 -0.80 13.15 -22.92
CA LEU A 591 -1.01 12.25 -24.04
C LEU A 591 0.32 11.89 -24.70
N HIS A 592 0.54 10.62 -24.99
CA HIS A 592 1.79 10.11 -25.59
C HIS A 592 1.58 9.51 -26.96
N GLU A 593 0.33 9.31 -27.36
CA GLU A 593 -0.02 8.59 -28.57
C GLU A 593 0.24 9.44 -29.81
N PRO A 594 0.88 8.89 -30.86
CA PRO A 594 1.09 9.60 -32.11
C PRO A 594 -0.22 9.83 -32.85
N GLY A 595 -0.20 10.69 -33.87
CA GLY A 595 -1.39 11.05 -34.64
C GLY A 595 -2.18 9.85 -35.19
N SER A 596 -1.49 8.85 -35.74
CA SER A 596 -2.18 7.68 -36.32
C SER A 596 -3.00 6.89 -35.30
N VAL A 597 -2.50 6.81 -34.06
CA VAL A 597 -3.12 6.09 -32.95
C VAL A 597 -4.15 6.96 -32.24
N GLY A 598 -3.77 8.21 -31.91
CA GLY A 598 -4.61 9.18 -31.23
C GLY A 598 -5.87 9.53 -32.01
N GLU A 599 -5.75 9.80 -33.31
CA GLU A 599 -6.91 10.10 -34.17
C GLU A 599 -7.84 8.88 -34.30
N HIS A 600 -7.26 7.68 -34.40
CA HIS A 600 -8.04 6.45 -34.46
C HIS A 600 -8.86 6.27 -33.19
N TYR A 601 -8.24 6.34 -32.01
CA TYR A 601 -8.96 6.28 -30.73
C TYR A 601 -10.03 7.36 -30.62
N LEU A 602 -9.70 8.60 -30.94
CA LEU A 602 -10.66 9.70 -30.90
C LEU A 602 -11.79 9.53 -31.92
N ARG A 603 -11.61 8.78 -33.01
CA ARG A 603 -12.65 8.46 -34.00
C ARG A 603 -13.57 7.34 -33.51
N GLU A 604 -12.98 6.26 -33.03
CA GLU A 604 -13.69 5.03 -32.65
C GLU A 604 -14.33 5.10 -31.26
N GLU A 605 -13.85 5.97 -30.36
CA GLU A 605 -14.32 6.05 -28.98
C GLU A 605 -15.00 7.39 -28.65
N PRO A 606 -16.34 7.50 -28.77
CA PRO A 606 -17.06 8.73 -28.46
C PRO A 606 -16.86 9.25 -27.04
N LYS A 607 -16.73 8.33 -26.05
CA LYS A 607 -16.50 8.70 -24.65
C LYS A 607 -15.14 9.36 -24.44
N LEU A 608 -14.13 8.92 -25.17
CA LEU A 608 -12.79 9.49 -25.12
C LEU A 608 -12.78 10.88 -25.77
N ARG A 609 -13.41 11.03 -26.95
CA ARG A 609 -13.57 12.33 -27.61
C ARG A 609 -14.29 13.35 -26.71
N ALA A 610 -15.35 12.92 -26.03
CA ALA A 610 -16.10 13.77 -25.10
C ALA A 610 -15.29 14.17 -23.85
N ALA A 611 -14.19 13.49 -23.55
CA ALA A 611 -13.31 13.80 -22.43
C ALA A 611 -12.28 14.90 -22.77
N MET A 612 -11.97 15.14 -24.04
CA MET A 612 -10.94 16.10 -24.49
C MET A 612 -11.13 17.54 -23.97
N PRO A 613 -12.35 18.09 -23.80
CA PRO A 613 -12.55 19.43 -23.26
C PRO A 613 -12.49 19.51 -21.72
N LEU A 614 -12.35 18.39 -21.01
CA LEU A 614 -12.44 18.35 -19.55
C LEU A 614 -11.14 18.76 -18.81
N PRO A 615 -9.93 18.41 -19.27
CA PRO A 615 -8.70 18.83 -18.61
C PRO A 615 -8.51 20.34 -18.66
N ASP A 616 -7.84 20.88 -17.64
CA ASP A 616 -7.44 22.29 -17.61
C ASP A 616 -6.22 22.54 -18.51
N VAL A 617 -5.34 21.55 -18.68
CA VAL A 617 -4.18 21.57 -19.60
C VAL A 617 -3.95 20.17 -20.17
N LEU A 618 -3.53 20.10 -21.44
CA LEU A 618 -3.07 18.86 -22.06
C LEU A 618 -1.58 18.96 -22.37
N PHE A 619 -0.84 17.88 -22.14
CA PHE A 619 0.56 17.76 -22.55
C PHE A 619 0.69 16.77 -23.71
N ALA A 620 1.50 17.12 -24.71
CA ALA A 620 1.88 16.26 -25.82
C ALA A 620 3.41 16.30 -25.98
N PRO A 621 4.07 15.21 -26.43
CA PRO A 621 5.52 15.13 -26.45
C PRO A 621 6.18 15.89 -27.62
N SER A 622 5.40 16.38 -28.58
CA SER A 622 5.85 17.11 -29.77
C SER A 622 4.78 18.09 -30.24
N GLU A 623 5.17 19.11 -31.01
CA GLU A 623 4.22 20.08 -31.57
C GLU A 623 3.27 19.41 -32.57
N ARG A 624 3.78 18.41 -33.31
CA ARG A 624 2.98 17.63 -34.25
C ARG A 624 1.94 16.78 -33.54
N THR A 625 2.28 16.17 -32.39
CA THR A 625 1.29 15.46 -31.58
C THR A 625 0.31 16.44 -30.92
N ALA A 626 0.77 17.61 -30.47
CA ALA A 626 -0.12 18.64 -29.95
C ALA A 626 -1.19 19.06 -30.98
N ALA A 627 -0.78 19.29 -32.23
CA ALA A 627 -1.66 19.66 -33.33
C ALA A 627 -2.76 18.63 -33.65
N VAL A 628 -2.54 17.34 -33.34
CA VAL A 628 -3.56 16.28 -33.48
C VAL A 628 -4.70 16.48 -32.49
N TYR A 629 -4.37 16.88 -31.26
CA TYR A 629 -5.34 16.97 -30.16
C TYR A 629 -6.03 18.33 -30.05
N SER A 630 -5.37 19.41 -30.47
CA SER A 630 -5.89 20.78 -30.42
C SER A 630 -7.29 20.97 -31.03
N PRO A 631 -7.69 20.31 -32.14
CA PRO A 631 -9.04 20.46 -32.69
C PRO A 631 -10.17 19.93 -31.80
N PHE A 632 -9.86 19.14 -30.78
CA PHE A 632 -10.85 18.48 -29.92
C PHE A 632 -11.06 19.17 -28.56
N THR A 633 -10.37 20.28 -28.30
CA THR A 633 -10.42 20.96 -27.00
C THR A 633 -10.10 22.45 -27.13
N GLU A 634 -10.70 23.27 -26.27
CA GLU A 634 -10.35 24.69 -26.11
C GLU A 634 -9.26 24.89 -25.04
N SER A 635 -8.95 23.84 -24.27
CA SER A 635 -7.88 23.86 -23.27
C SER A 635 -6.52 23.92 -23.94
N PRO A 636 -5.53 24.58 -23.32
CA PRO A 636 -4.18 24.67 -23.87
C PRO A 636 -3.56 23.28 -24.01
N VAL A 637 -3.10 22.96 -25.23
CA VAL A 637 -2.26 21.79 -25.51
C VAL A 637 -0.80 22.27 -25.57
N LYS A 638 0.02 21.87 -24.60
CA LYS A 638 1.42 22.27 -24.48
C LYS A 638 2.34 21.14 -24.94
N CYS A 639 3.40 21.50 -25.65
CA CYS A 639 4.46 20.56 -26.02
C CYS A 639 5.41 20.33 -24.83
N LEU A 640 5.21 19.25 -24.09
CA LEU A 640 6.13 18.79 -23.04
C LEU A 640 6.98 17.63 -23.59
N ARG A 641 8.14 17.96 -24.17
CA ARG A 641 9.02 16.94 -24.75
C ARG A 641 9.49 15.95 -23.70
N ASN A 642 9.47 14.68 -24.07
CA ASN A 642 10.03 13.59 -23.24
C ASN A 642 11.47 13.89 -22.83
N ALA A 643 11.89 13.37 -21.68
CA ALA A 643 13.24 13.55 -21.16
C ALA A 643 13.63 12.38 -20.26
N ILE A 644 14.94 12.18 -20.10
CA ILE A 644 15.51 11.15 -19.21
C ILE A 644 16.64 11.75 -18.37
N PRO A 645 17.07 11.08 -17.28
CA PRO A 645 18.31 11.39 -16.60
C PRO A 645 19.54 11.14 -17.49
N ASP A 646 20.65 11.83 -17.20
CA ASP A 646 21.91 11.62 -17.91
C ASP A 646 22.58 10.30 -17.50
N LEU A 647 22.68 9.37 -18.45
CA LEU A 647 23.17 8.02 -18.22
C LEU A 647 24.69 7.89 -18.21
N ARG A 648 25.46 8.94 -18.55
CA ARG A 648 26.94 8.85 -18.60
C ARG A 648 27.55 8.47 -17.25
N GLY A 649 26.93 8.85 -16.14
CA GLY A 649 27.36 8.47 -14.79
C GLY A 649 26.92 7.08 -14.35
N GLU A 650 25.98 6.45 -15.07
CA GLU A 650 25.39 5.16 -14.72
C GLU A 650 26.02 3.97 -15.45
N VAL A 651 26.77 4.24 -16.53
CA VAL A 651 27.43 3.20 -17.33
C VAL A 651 28.94 3.21 -17.15
N ALA A 652 29.55 2.03 -17.20
CA ALA A 652 31.02 1.93 -17.19
C ALA A 652 31.61 2.64 -18.41
N ALA A 653 32.70 3.38 -18.19
CA ALA A 653 33.44 4.02 -19.27
C ALA A 653 33.94 2.96 -20.25
N VAL A 654 33.48 3.05 -21.50
CA VAL A 654 33.98 2.18 -22.57
C VAL A 654 35.26 2.80 -23.12
N THR A 655 36.42 2.32 -22.70
CA THR A 655 37.69 2.58 -23.39
C THR A 655 37.66 1.87 -24.73
N LYS A 656 37.25 2.58 -25.79
CA LYS A 656 37.40 2.11 -27.17
C LYS A 656 38.85 2.34 -27.59
N ALA A 657 39.69 1.32 -27.52
CA ALA A 657 41.05 1.33 -28.05
C ALA A 657 41.16 0.40 -29.28
N ALA A 658 41.93 0.84 -30.29
CA ALA A 658 42.07 0.29 -31.65
C ALA A 658 40.81 0.41 -32.55
N PRO A 659 40.97 0.50 -33.89
CA PRO A 659 39.82 0.48 -34.80
C PRO A 659 39.08 -0.86 -34.68
N HIS A 660 37.78 -0.80 -34.39
CA HIS A 660 36.91 -1.96 -34.31
C HIS A 660 35.77 -1.84 -35.34
N PRO A 661 35.16 -2.96 -35.76
CA PRO A 661 33.95 -2.93 -36.58
C PRO A 661 32.85 -2.10 -35.90
N LEU A 662 32.14 -1.26 -36.68
CA LEU A 662 31.01 -0.49 -36.16
C LEU A 662 29.88 -1.41 -35.72
N ARG A 663 29.25 -1.09 -34.58
CA ARG A 663 28.15 -1.84 -34.00
C ARG A 663 26.85 -1.05 -34.11
N PHE A 664 25.92 -1.59 -34.89
CA PHE A 664 24.57 -1.05 -35.07
C PHE A 664 23.58 -1.79 -34.20
N LEU A 665 22.74 -1.05 -33.46
CA LEU A 665 21.74 -1.61 -32.56
C LEU A 665 20.35 -1.07 -32.87
N LEU A 666 19.39 -1.96 -33.09
CA LEU A 666 17.95 -1.67 -33.03
C LEU A 666 17.40 -2.25 -31.73
N LEU A 667 17.15 -1.38 -30.74
CA LEU A 667 16.62 -1.75 -29.43
C LEU A 667 15.18 -1.23 -29.26
N ALA A 668 14.19 -2.09 -29.46
CA ALA A 668 12.77 -1.78 -29.36
C ALA A 668 11.91 -3.04 -29.20
N SER A 669 10.65 -2.89 -28.77
CA SER A 669 9.66 -3.96 -28.87
C SER A 669 9.60 -4.51 -30.29
N VAL A 670 9.46 -5.83 -30.45
CA VAL A 670 9.32 -6.48 -31.76
C VAL A 670 7.83 -6.50 -32.12
N GLU A 671 7.46 -5.59 -33.03
CA GLU A 671 6.11 -5.35 -33.54
C GLU A 671 6.23 -4.63 -34.91
N PRO A 672 5.24 -4.73 -35.81
CA PRO A 672 5.31 -4.12 -37.15
C PRO A 672 5.66 -2.64 -37.11
N ARG A 673 5.15 -1.91 -36.13
CA ARG A 673 5.37 -0.47 -35.98
C ARG A 673 6.85 -0.09 -35.82
N LYS A 674 7.69 -0.95 -35.25
CA LYS A 674 9.11 -0.66 -34.92
C LYS A 674 10.11 -0.98 -36.04
N GLY A 675 9.65 -1.59 -37.14
CA GLY A 675 10.41 -1.66 -38.39
C GLY A 675 11.61 -2.62 -38.39
N GLN A 676 11.58 -3.69 -37.59
CA GLN A 676 12.65 -4.70 -37.60
C GLN A 676 12.81 -5.36 -38.99
N ASP A 677 11.72 -5.54 -39.71
CA ASP A 677 11.68 -6.00 -41.10
C ASP A 677 12.43 -5.04 -42.05
N ILE A 678 12.20 -3.74 -41.92
CA ILE A 678 12.92 -2.70 -42.69
C ILE A 678 14.41 -2.76 -42.39
N PHE A 679 14.78 -2.91 -41.12
CA PHE A 679 16.18 -2.98 -40.69
C PHE A 679 16.89 -4.22 -41.26
N VAL A 680 16.31 -5.42 -41.15
CA VAL A 680 16.95 -6.64 -41.70
C VAL A 680 17.03 -6.59 -43.23
N GLN A 681 16.03 -6.02 -43.91
CA GLN A 681 16.06 -5.83 -45.36
C GLN A 681 17.16 -4.85 -45.78
N ALA A 682 17.33 -3.75 -45.04
CA ALA A 682 18.40 -2.78 -45.28
C ALA A 682 19.79 -3.40 -45.11
N VAL A 683 20.00 -4.19 -44.05
CA VAL A 683 21.26 -4.90 -43.82
C VAL A 683 21.52 -5.93 -44.92
N ALA A 684 20.51 -6.68 -45.35
CA ALA A 684 20.62 -7.66 -46.43
C ALA A 684 20.98 -7.03 -47.80
N GLN A 685 20.63 -5.76 -48.02
CA GLN A 685 20.94 -5.01 -49.24
C GLN A 685 22.37 -4.44 -49.28
N LEU A 686 23.10 -4.44 -48.16
CA LEU A 686 24.48 -3.97 -48.13
C LEU A 686 25.41 -4.87 -48.98
N PRO A 687 26.36 -4.29 -49.74
CA PRO A 687 27.40 -5.08 -50.41
C PRO A 687 28.15 -5.97 -49.43
N ALA A 688 28.39 -7.25 -49.79
CA ALA A 688 28.96 -8.24 -48.88
C ALA A 688 30.24 -7.80 -48.13
N PRO A 689 31.22 -7.10 -48.77
CA PRO A 689 32.40 -6.60 -48.04
C PRO A 689 32.06 -5.58 -46.95
N LEU A 690 31.11 -4.68 -47.22
CA LEU A 690 30.68 -3.65 -46.27
C LEU A 690 29.79 -4.24 -45.16
N GLN A 691 28.91 -5.18 -45.53
CA GLN A 691 28.10 -5.88 -44.54
C GLN A 691 29.03 -6.59 -43.53
N GLN A 692 30.06 -7.29 -44.00
CA GLN A 692 30.98 -8.05 -43.15
C GLN A 692 31.94 -7.19 -42.29
N SER A 693 32.10 -5.91 -42.59
CA SER A 693 32.96 -4.99 -41.81
C SER A 693 32.26 -4.35 -40.60
N ALA A 694 31.01 -4.71 -40.32
CA ALA A 694 30.22 -4.19 -39.20
C ALA A 694 29.51 -5.32 -38.44
N HIS A 695 28.95 -5.00 -37.27
CA HIS A 695 28.07 -5.89 -36.51
C HIS A 695 26.69 -5.26 -36.36
N PHE A 696 25.65 -6.07 -36.50
CA PHE A 696 24.26 -5.65 -36.37
C PHE A 696 23.59 -6.40 -35.22
N GLU A 697 22.74 -5.72 -34.48
CA GLU A 697 22.01 -6.34 -33.38
C GLU A 697 20.57 -5.84 -33.33
N ILE A 698 19.63 -6.76 -33.12
CA ILE A 698 18.25 -6.49 -32.75
C ILE A 698 18.06 -6.96 -31.32
N ALA A 699 17.50 -6.12 -30.46
CA ALA A 699 17.20 -6.48 -29.08
C ALA A 699 15.80 -6.01 -28.69
N GLY A 700 15.02 -6.89 -28.04
CA GLY A 700 13.74 -6.50 -27.47
C GLY A 700 12.75 -7.63 -27.24
N ARG A 701 11.71 -7.32 -26.47
CA ARG A 701 10.59 -8.22 -26.20
C ARG A 701 9.68 -8.32 -27.43
N ILE A 702 9.28 -9.54 -27.79
CA ILE A 702 8.25 -9.78 -28.80
C ILE A 702 6.89 -9.38 -28.22
N LEU A 703 6.27 -8.37 -28.84
CA LEU A 703 4.90 -7.93 -28.51
C LEU A 703 3.88 -8.50 -29.50
N ASP A 704 4.26 -8.60 -30.78
CA ASP A 704 3.45 -9.25 -31.80
C ASP A 704 4.07 -10.62 -32.13
N PRO A 705 3.43 -11.73 -31.69
CA PRO A 705 3.95 -13.08 -31.91
C PRO A 705 3.90 -13.51 -33.37
N ASP A 706 3.05 -12.89 -34.20
CA ASP A 706 2.86 -13.22 -35.61
C ASP A 706 3.84 -12.45 -36.51
N PHE A 707 4.34 -11.31 -36.04
CA PHE A 707 5.28 -10.49 -36.79
C PHE A 707 6.68 -11.10 -36.88
N TRP A 708 7.29 -11.49 -35.76
CA TRP A 708 8.68 -11.97 -35.76
C TRP A 708 8.94 -13.18 -36.68
N PRO A 709 8.05 -14.18 -36.80
CA PRO A 709 8.19 -15.27 -37.77
C PRO A 709 8.36 -14.81 -39.23
N THR A 710 7.87 -13.63 -39.59
CA THR A 710 8.04 -13.05 -40.94
C THR A 710 9.42 -12.42 -41.15
N VAL A 711 10.08 -11.99 -40.07
CA VAL A 711 11.37 -11.28 -40.08
C VAL A 711 12.54 -12.24 -39.84
N ALA A 712 12.35 -13.24 -38.99
CA ALA A 712 13.39 -14.18 -38.55
C ALA A 712 14.14 -14.90 -39.68
N PRO A 713 13.49 -15.33 -40.79
CA PRO A 713 14.20 -15.98 -41.89
C PRO A 713 15.23 -15.08 -42.57
N ILE A 714 14.92 -13.78 -42.72
CA ILE A 714 15.83 -12.78 -43.31
C ILE A 714 16.99 -12.53 -42.34
N ALA A 715 16.68 -12.33 -41.06
CA ALA A 715 17.66 -12.13 -40.00
C ALA A 715 18.68 -13.30 -39.92
N ALA A 716 18.19 -14.54 -39.98
CA ALA A 716 19.03 -15.75 -39.94
C ALA A 716 19.97 -15.89 -41.16
N GLY A 717 19.64 -15.24 -42.28
CA GLY A 717 20.50 -15.19 -43.48
C GLY A 717 21.71 -14.27 -43.34
N ILE A 718 21.75 -13.40 -42.33
CA ILE A 718 22.81 -12.39 -42.14
C ILE A 718 23.78 -12.86 -41.04
N LYS A 719 24.99 -13.27 -41.43
CA LYS A 719 25.95 -13.93 -40.53
C LYS A 719 26.42 -13.09 -39.33
N ASN A 720 26.42 -11.78 -39.48
CA ASN A 720 26.92 -10.80 -38.51
C ASN A 720 25.79 -9.98 -37.86
N LEU A 721 24.56 -10.50 -37.90
CA LEU A 721 23.41 -9.98 -37.18
C LEU A 721 23.07 -10.90 -36.01
N SER A 722 22.99 -10.35 -34.79
CA SER A 722 22.52 -11.07 -33.61
C SER A 722 21.13 -10.59 -33.19
N VAL A 723 20.32 -11.49 -32.64
CA VAL A 723 19.00 -11.17 -32.09
C VAL A 723 18.97 -11.56 -30.63
N THR A 724 18.67 -10.60 -29.76
CA THR A 724 18.47 -10.81 -28.32
C THR A 724 17.00 -10.57 -27.97
N GLY A 725 16.41 -11.44 -27.14
CA GLY A 725 15.02 -11.32 -26.70
C GLY A 725 14.80 -10.21 -25.67
N ALA A 726 13.83 -10.42 -24.76
CA ALA A 726 13.58 -9.50 -23.67
C ALA A 726 14.83 -9.33 -22.78
N LEU A 727 15.11 -8.09 -22.40
CA LEU A 727 16.28 -7.69 -21.61
C LEU A 727 15.86 -7.03 -20.31
N SER A 728 16.71 -7.13 -19.28
CA SER A 728 16.65 -6.20 -18.16
C SER A 728 17.07 -4.80 -18.63
N HIS A 729 16.67 -3.76 -17.90
CA HIS A 729 17.10 -2.40 -18.23
C HIS A 729 18.63 -2.24 -18.16
N ALA A 730 19.29 -2.91 -17.21
CA ALA A 730 20.75 -2.90 -17.10
C ALA A 730 21.43 -3.53 -18.32
N ASP A 731 20.90 -4.66 -18.82
CA ASP A 731 21.43 -5.31 -20.03
C ASP A 731 21.18 -4.48 -21.29
N ALA A 732 20.02 -3.82 -21.38
CA ALA A 732 19.69 -2.91 -22.46
C ALA A 732 20.65 -1.71 -22.50
N LEU A 733 20.93 -1.09 -21.35
CA LEU A 733 21.93 -0.03 -21.20
C LEU A 733 23.34 -0.49 -21.55
N ALA A 734 23.73 -1.70 -21.15
CA ALA A 734 25.04 -2.27 -21.50
C ALA A 734 25.19 -2.43 -23.02
N LYS A 735 24.15 -2.90 -23.71
CA LYS A 735 24.14 -2.99 -25.19
C LYS A 735 24.16 -1.63 -25.86
N LEU A 736 23.37 -0.67 -25.39
CA LEU A 736 23.39 0.71 -25.87
C LEU A 736 24.76 1.34 -25.70
N ASN A 737 25.39 1.17 -24.54
CA ASN A 737 26.72 1.71 -24.27
C ASN A 737 27.80 1.11 -25.18
N ALA A 738 27.67 -0.19 -25.51
CA ALA A 738 28.58 -0.89 -26.42
C ALA A 738 28.36 -0.54 -27.90
N ALA A 739 27.18 -0.04 -28.29
CA ALA A 739 26.88 0.34 -29.66
C ALA A 739 27.65 1.60 -30.10
N ASP A 740 27.84 1.74 -31.41
CA ASP A 740 28.32 2.96 -32.06
C ASP A 740 27.17 3.76 -32.65
N VAL A 741 26.22 3.03 -33.25
CA VAL A 741 25.07 3.58 -33.97
C VAL A 741 23.81 2.92 -33.45
N VAL A 742 22.80 3.73 -33.13
CA VAL A 742 21.46 3.24 -32.76
C VAL A 742 20.50 3.56 -33.89
N VAL A 743 19.75 2.54 -34.30
CA VAL A 743 18.84 2.59 -35.45
C VAL A 743 17.39 2.53 -34.97
N CYS A 744 16.60 3.52 -35.37
CA CYS A 744 15.15 3.54 -35.19
C CYS A 744 14.48 3.47 -36.57
N ALA A 745 13.97 2.30 -36.93
CA ALA A 745 13.33 2.06 -38.23
C ALA A 745 11.79 2.20 -38.17
N SER A 746 11.26 2.91 -37.17
CA SER A 746 9.83 2.94 -36.88
C SER A 746 9.00 3.52 -38.02
N ARG A 747 7.80 2.96 -38.21
CA ARG A 747 6.78 3.46 -39.12
C ARG A 747 6.01 4.64 -38.54
N ASP A 748 5.88 4.66 -37.22
CA ASP A 748 5.19 5.73 -36.50
C ASP A 748 5.71 5.88 -35.06
N GLU A 749 5.87 7.13 -34.62
CA GLU A 749 6.32 7.54 -33.29
C GLU A 749 5.74 8.91 -32.91
N ALA A 750 5.40 9.14 -31.64
CA ALA A 750 4.98 10.48 -31.20
C ALA A 750 6.18 11.42 -31.03
N MET A 751 7.31 10.86 -30.61
CA MET A 751 8.57 11.52 -30.29
C MET A 751 9.68 10.46 -30.35
N PRO A 752 10.98 10.82 -30.49
CA PRO A 752 12.06 9.85 -30.36
C PRO A 752 11.87 8.95 -29.14
N THR A 753 12.03 7.65 -29.33
CA THR A 753 11.79 6.64 -28.29
C THR A 753 12.74 6.87 -27.10
N VAL A 754 12.37 6.35 -25.93
CA VAL A 754 13.25 6.37 -24.75
C VAL A 754 14.64 5.84 -25.12
N THR A 755 14.73 4.74 -25.87
CA THR A 755 15.99 4.21 -26.42
C THR A 755 16.82 5.25 -27.17
N ILE A 756 16.20 6.08 -28.02
CA ILE A 756 16.91 7.11 -28.78
C ILE A 756 17.40 8.22 -27.85
N LEU A 757 16.62 8.61 -26.85
CA LEU A 757 17.07 9.57 -25.83
C LEU A 757 18.27 9.02 -25.04
N GLU A 758 18.23 7.74 -24.66
CA GLU A 758 19.33 7.05 -23.99
C GLU A 758 20.57 6.97 -24.88
N ALA A 759 20.40 6.71 -26.18
CA ALA A 759 21.47 6.70 -27.15
C ALA A 759 22.12 8.10 -27.30
N MET A 760 21.31 9.16 -27.39
CA MET A 760 21.79 10.53 -27.46
C MET A 760 22.53 10.93 -26.19
N SER A 761 22.04 10.56 -25.00
CA SER A 761 22.74 10.86 -23.74
C SER A 761 24.10 10.15 -23.67
N LEU A 762 24.21 8.94 -24.22
CA LEU A 762 25.48 8.21 -24.34
C LEU A 762 26.35 8.65 -25.53
N GLY A 763 25.91 9.66 -26.30
CA GLY A 763 26.63 10.19 -27.47
C GLY A 763 26.77 9.18 -28.61
N LYS A 764 25.75 8.36 -28.85
CA LYS A 764 25.72 7.41 -29.97
C LYS A 764 25.20 8.08 -31.23
N ALA A 765 25.72 7.68 -32.39
CA ALA A 765 25.19 8.14 -33.67
C ALA A 765 23.75 7.62 -33.83
N ILE A 766 22.87 8.46 -34.39
CA ILE A 766 21.47 8.12 -34.59
C ILE A 766 21.19 7.98 -36.09
N VAL A 767 20.55 6.87 -36.46
CA VAL A 767 19.88 6.70 -37.75
C VAL A 767 18.41 6.47 -37.47
N THR A 768 17.54 7.34 -37.96
CA THR A 768 16.10 7.24 -37.67
C THR A 768 15.24 7.54 -38.87
N THR A 769 14.04 6.97 -38.90
CA THR A 769 13.01 7.31 -39.88
C THR A 769 12.46 8.72 -39.62
N ALA A 770 12.16 9.42 -40.71
CA ALA A 770 11.60 10.77 -40.73
C ALA A 770 10.09 10.76 -40.47
N VAL A 771 9.70 10.32 -39.27
CA VAL A 771 8.30 10.19 -38.84
C VAL A 771 8.07 10.93 -37.52
N GLY A 772 6.84 11.38 -37.31
CA GLY A 772 6.44 11.93 -36.01
C GLY A 772 7.31 13.08 -35.51
N GLY A 773 7.60 13.07 -34.22
CA GLY A 773 8.47 14.05 -33.55
C GLY A 773 9.95 13.96 -33.93
N ALA A 774 10.41 12.91 -34.63
CA ALA A 774 11.81 12.85 -35.09
C ALA A 774 12.15 14.02 -36.03
N LEU A 775 11.18 14.50 -36.81
CA LEU A 775 11.31 15.65 -37.71
C LEU A 775 11.44 17.01 -36.99
N GLU A 776 11.10 17.07 -35.70
CA GLU A 776 11.28 18.28 -34.87
C GLU A 776 12.65 18.30 -34.18
N VAL A 777 13.29 17.13 -34.06
CA VAL A 777 14.49 16.91 -33.25
C VAL A 777 15.74 16.80 -34.11
N PHE A 778 15.60 16.13 -35.25
CA PHE A 778 16.74 15.77 -36.09
C PHE A 778 16.77 16.58 -37.38
N THR A 779 17.98 16.97 -37.77
CA THR A 779 18.31 17.55 -39.07
C THR A 779 19.25 16.58 -39.79
N ASP A 780 18.87 16.15 -40.99
CA ASP A 780 19.60 15.11 -41.72
C ASP A 780 21.04 15.52 -42.00
N GLY A 781 21.98 14.64 -41.65
CA GLY A 781 23.42 14.86 -41.81
C GLY A 781 24.05 15.79 -40.78
N ASP A 782 23.26 16.39 -39.88
CA ASP A 782 23.78 17.23 -38.80
C ASP A 782 23.85 16.45 -37.48
N ASN A 783 22.71 16.15 -36.86
CA ASN A 783 22.66 15.46 -35.56
C ASN A 783 22.09 14.03 -35.63
N ALA A 784 21.66 13.59 -36.81
CA ALA A 784 21.31 12.20 -37.14
C ALA A 784 21.34 12.00 -38.67
N LEU A 785 21.24 10.74 -39.12
CA LEU A 785 20.83 10.44 -40.50
C LEU A 785 19.33 10.14 -40.52
N LEU A 786 18.58 10.91 -41.30
CA LEU A 786 17.14 10.76 -41.46
C LEU A 786 16.81 10.02 -42.76
N VAL A 787 16.01 8.96 -42.65
CA VAL A 787 15.58 8.18 -43.80
C VAL A 787 14.07 8.22 -43.97
N ARG A 788 13.58 8.08 -45.20
CA ARG A 788 12.13 7.99 -45.45
C ARG A 788 11.56 6.73 -44.76
N PRO A 789 10.32 6.77 -44.23
CA PRO A 789 9.68 5.56 -43.72
C PRO A 789 9.46 4.55 -44.86
N GLU A 790 9.37 3.25 -44.52
CA GLU A 790 9.16 2.15 -45.48
C GLU A 790 10.20 2.09 -46.61
N ALA A 791 11.43 2.58 -46.36
CA ALA A 791 12.50 2.66 -47.35
C ALA A 791 13.77 1.90 -46.89
N PRO A 792 13.80 0.55 -47.00
CA PRO A 792 14.98 -0.24 -46.67
C PRO A 792 16.22 0.16 -47.47
N ASP A 793 16.04 0.63 -48.71
CA ASP A 793 17.09 1.14 -49.59
C ASP A 793 17.76 2.40 -49.02
N ALA A 794 16.95 3.35 -48.55
CA ALA A 794 17.45 4.58 -47.91
C ALA A 794 18.16 4.26 -46.58
N LEU A 795 17.62 3.32 -45.80
CA LEU A 795 18.26 2.85 -44.58
C LEU A 795 19.59 2.17 -44.89
N ALA A 796 19.67 1.31 -45.92
CA ALA A 796 20.92 0.68 -46.34
C ALA A 796 21.97 1.73 -46.76
N ALA A 797 21.56 2.77 -47.48
CA ALA A 797 22.45 3.88 -47.85
C ALA A 797 23.01 4.63 -46.64
N ALA A 798 22.18 4.88 -45.61
CA ALA A 798 22.61 5.51 -44.36
C ALA A 798 23.59 4.63 -43.58
N LEU A 799 23.30 3.33 -43.45
CA LEU A 799 24.21 2.35 -42.82
C LEU A 799 25.56 2.30 -43.55
N ARG A 800 25.52 2.23 -44.89
CA ARG A 800 26.71 2.26 -45.75
C ARG A 800 27.57 3.50 -45.52
N ARG A 801 26.95 4.69 -45.49
CA ARG A 801 27.65 5.96 -45.29
C ARG A 801 28.45 5.97 -43.98
N LEU A 802 27.90 5.39 -42.91
CA LEU A 802 28.58 5.31 -41.61
C LEU A 802 29.70 4.26 -41.60
N ILE A 803 29.53 3.14 -42.31
CA ILE A 803 30.59 2.12 -42.45
C ILE A 803 31.78 2.67 -43.26
N GLU A 804 31.51 3.43 -44.32
CA GLU A 804 32.54 4.05 -45.16
C GLU A 804 33.23 5.25 -44.47
N ASP A 805 32.52 5.96 -43.57
CA ASP A 805 33.07 7.06 -42.78
C ASP A 805 32.77 6.91 -41.27
N PRO A 806 33.60 6.16 -40.52
CA PRO A 806 33.45 6.03 -39.06
C PRO A 806 33.73 7.32 -38.29
N ALA A 807 34.32 8.36 -38.90
CA ALA A 807 34.46 9.67 -38.25
C ALA A 807 33.11 10.39 -38.19
N LEU A 808 32.29 10.27 -39.24
CA LEU A 808 30.92 10.78 -39.24
C LEU A 808 30.08 10.20 -38.11
N ALA A 809 30.20 8.90 -37.81
CA ALA A 809 29.48 8.31 -36.67
C ALA A 809 29.83 8.98 -35.33
N ARG A 810 31.10 9.35 -35.13
CA ARG A 810 31.54 10.07 -33.92
C ARG A 810 31.00 11.50 -33.89
N GLU A 811 31.08 12.23 -35.01
CA GLU A 811 30.55 13.59 -35.12
C GLU A 811 29.03 13.63 -34.87
N LEU A 812 28.27 12.72 -35.50
CA LEU A 812 26.84 12.60 -35.29
C LEU A 812 26.52 12.25 -33.83
N GLY A 813 27.31 11.39 -33.19
CA GLY A 813 27.14 11.06 -31.78
C GLY A 813 27.37 12.25 -30.84
N GLU A 814 28.38 13.08 -31.12
CA GLU A 814 28.65 14.32 -30.37
C GLU A 814 27.51 15.35 -30.54
N LYS A 815 27.02 15.54 -31.76
CA LYS A 815 25.89 16.45 -32.03
C LYS A 815 24.55 15.92 -31.49
N ALA A 816 24.33 14.60 -31.55
CA ALA A 816 23.20 13.95 -30.90
C ALA A 816 23.22 14.18 -29.39
N ARG A 817 24.41 14.12 -28.76
CA ARG A 817 24.58 14.48 -27.35
C ARG A 817 24.25 15.93 -27.07
N GLN A 818 24.76 16.87 -27.87
CA GLN A 818 24.46 18.29 -27.69
C GLN A 818 22.95 18.55 -27.80
N THR A 819 22.28 17.87 -28.73
CA THR A 819 20.81 17.88 -28.84
C THR A 819 20.16 17.35 -27.55
N TYR A 820 20.66 16.25 -26.97
CA TYR A 820 20.18 15.73 -25.69
C TYR A 820 20.32 16.75 -24.55
N GLU A 821 21.51 17.32 -24.39
CA GLU A 821 21.80 18.27 -23.30
C GLU A 821 20.92 19.53 -23.37
N LYS A 822 20.55 19.93 -24.59
CA LYS A 822 19.68 21.07 -24.84
C LYS A 822 18.20 20.74 -24.61
N ASP A 823 17.74 19.61 -25.14
CA ASP A 823 16.30 19.38 -25.38
C ASP A 823 15.73 18.12 -24.69
N PHE A 824 16.50 17.35 -23.91
CA PHE A 824 16.04 16.07 -23.37
C PHE A 824 16.51 15.76 -21.95
N THR A 825 17.00 16.77 -21.23
CA THR A 825 17.39 16.65 -19.82
C THR A 825 16.17 16.62 -18.90
N ILE A 826 16.27 15.85 -17.82
CA ILE A 826 15.19 15.76 -16.83
C ILE A 826 14.96 17.08 -16.10
N GLU A 827 16.00 17.90 -15.94
CA GLU A 827 15.93 19.23 -15.34
C GLU A 827 15.05 20.17 -16.16
N ARG A 828 15.15 20.14 -17.49
CA ARG A 828 14.29 20.95 -18.38
C ARG A 828 12.84 20.50 -18.29
N LEU A 829 12.58 19.20 -18.51
CA LEU A 829 11.21 18.65 -18.44
C LEU A 829 10.56 18.98 -17.09
N GLY A 830 11.29 18.75 -15.99
CA GLY A 830 10.79 19.04 -14.65
C GLY A 830 10.47 20.52 -14.43
N SER A 831 11.32 21.42 -14.92
CA SER A 831 11.13 22.87 -14.79
C SER A 831 9.89 23.35 -15.55
N GLU A 832 9.75 22.95 -16.82
CA GLU A 832 8.56 23.25 -17.66
C GLU A 832 7.28 22.65 -17.05
N PHE A 833 7.36 21.39 -16.62
CA PHE A 833 6.24 20.71 -15.96
C PHE A 833 5.80 21.45 -14.69
N ARG A 834 6.75 21.85 -13.83
CA ARG A 834 6.45 22.59 -12.60
C ARG A 834 5.80 23.94 -12.88
N GLU A 835 6.30 24.68 -13.87
CA GLU A 835 5.74 25.96 -14.28
C GLU A 835 4.28 25.80 -14.68
N TRP A 836 3.97 24.91 -15.62
CA TRP A 836 2.60 24.72 -16.13
C TRP A 836 1.64 24.12 -15.10
N ILE A 837 2.12 23.24 -14.22
CA ILE A 837 1.31 22.73 -13.11
C ILE A 837 1.00 23.87 -12.13
N THR A 838 1.96 24.74 -11.83
CA THR A 838 1.75 25.90 -10.95
C THR A 838 0.74 26.87 -11.56
N GLU A 839 0.82 27.13 -12.87
CA GLU A 839 -0.17 27.92 -13.61
C GLU A 839 -1.57 27.29 -13.56
N ALA A 840 -1.68 25.98 -13.79
CA ALA A 840 -2.96 25.27 -13.72
C ALA A 840 -3.59 25.35 -12.31
N ILE A 841 -2.77 25.20 -11.26
CA ILE A 841 -3.20 25.36 -9.86
C ILE A 841 -3.69 26.78 -9.59
N ALA A 842 -2.95 27.80 -10.04
CA ALA A 842 -3.34 29.19 -9.87
C ALA A 842 -4.63 29.53 -10.63
N GLY A 843 -4.74 29.09 -11.89
CA GLY A 843 -5.89 29.34 -12.77
C GLY A 843 -7.18 28.65 -12.30
N LYS A 844 -7.10 27.46 -11.69
CA LYS A 844 -8.29 26.80 -11.11
C LYS A 844 -8.79 27.52 -9.87
N ARG A 845 -7.89 28.04 -9.02
CA ARG A 845 -8.24 28.81 -7.83
C ARG A 845 -9.02 30.07 -8.18
N THR A 846 -8.60 30.82 -9.21
CA THR A 846 -9.30 32.05 -9.64
C THR A 846 -10.67 31.81 -10.28
N ARG A 847 -10.91 30.64 -10.89
CA ARG A 847 -12.22 30.26 -11.46
C ARG A 847 -13.22 29.72 -10.42
N THR A 848 -12.75 29.34 -9.23
CA THR A 848 -13.57 28.71 -8.17
C THR A 848 -13.85 29.62 -6.98
N THR A 849 -13.09 30.71 -6.82
CA THR A 849 -13.43 31.88 -6.00
C THR A 849 -14.40 32.79 -6.72
#